data_AF-A0A533I8J8-F1
#
_entry.id   AF-A0A533I8J8-F1
#
_cell.length_a   1.000
_cell.length_b   1.000
_cell.length_c   1.000
_cell.angle_alpha   90.00
_cell.angle_beta   90.00
_cell.angle_gamma   90.00
#
_symmetry.space_group_name_H-M   'P 1'
#
loop_
_entity.id
_entity.type
_entity.pdbx_description
1 polymer ?
#
loop_
_entity_poly.entity_id
_entity_poly.type
_entity_poly.pdbx_seq_one_letter_code
_entity_poly.pdbx_strand_id
1 'polypeptide(L)'
;MKDISVDISLTENFPLKRPRESDLALLKRSELFDSTWYSQKYLDVGMSGLDPELHYLFVGAILLRDPSPKFSTEFYLQDNPDVLRAGMNPLLHYLRFGMSEGRKPAGDGDAADKRSNGASVGRMPWISQLRHGPFLDSVLASGKSDPEPITAEQARLARMAIGDTAPRISVIMPSWNRESVVSRALSSAFNQSLPPAEVILVDDGSEDRTLEVVRSDFASQIADGVLRIIEADHGGVSAARNHGLAAATGDLIAYLDSDNRWHDDYLLFMAAAFAECDTVSTAYCGLSMNDTESGVFDKRGRPWDRQRLIGNSFIDLNVFMHRRALYDQYGGFDTSLSRLVDWDLIARYTHLYEPVYLPLLGVDYFLDKSELGNITRTVPLHTNKSALLTKIRPERMRRGLEPLRLAYVLWDWPALSQTFVLEEIRWLVRNGHDVRVYYKIAPDRAAELDFDIDAHQVEDAAQLADLLQAHDRNQIHAHFAYPCTTNLAWPAAQQTGIPFTFFAHAVDIFHENNVKRNRVAEVVADPLCQRLFVHGDYHRRFLEPLGVPTAKIAYNFQAVDLEEFGLDAPVMQVRRDGPLKGMFIGRFVEKKGLPVLLDAAAQLGPDQVQFDVYGYGRDEDAVREQADRLGLQNVAFHGPLDGREPVIDAMRKADFLVVPSVVAANGDTEGFPTVILEAMALGLPVVTSDVSSVPDFLDDEITAIVTDQGDAASLADGIQRLARMSGPRLATMQDRARDFLRERIGTPLTMRTYLDTWLDARIEIMLVTYDTPEYRDIEHTREIIRRIREHTTTPYTLSVIDNGSDDEFLTMLREQAAEMPNMRLFELQKNRFVGGATNIALAASDSVYAIYVCSKEGFVQRHGWERPLIKSMREDPSADMGGYFCHMPKFTLGEELAAHPAFDKFRNQEFAATHPRQPFRHVQGGLFVLNRDAVTADAGFSYELPQGNTDVEFSYFLESTDRNLVALDAIAALTVKTRPMLSAVLDEKTTIAHPLTRDSAAELSERMAQRDASHCNICDAWNQIDPTGRCAACGSDGVARKMYQRLAHDWRGFRNGKALVVGGDQALEKALQKPMYNVTTDESGAPFTLIASPRELDPQEVAQMANRLAPGGLLIWPATQDQVADAPANDPALTLTRSDRCSRLLRSDWRPLQEISRAG
;
A
#
# COMPACT_ATOMS: atom_id res chain seq x y z
N MET A 1 37.91 19.29 40.95
CA MET A 1 37.96 18.11 41.86
C MET A 1 36.80 18.25 42.82
N LYS A 2 35.80 17.34 42.76
CA LYS A 2 34.55 17.36 43.56
C LYS A 2 33.73 18.66 43.37
N ASP A 3 32.50 18.66 42.86
CA ASP A 3 31.49 17.61 42.87
C ASP A 3 30.89 17.33 41.48
N ILE A 4 30.45 16.09 41.27
CA ILE A 4 29.59 15.66 40.16
C ILE A 4 28.57 14.68 40.74
N SER A 5 27.29 15.06 40.77
CA SER A 5 26.17 14.16 41.06
C SER A 5 25.51 13.77 39.73
N VAL A 6 25.73 12.54 39.30
CA VAL A 6 25.07 11.97 38.11
C VAL A 6 23.68 11.48 38.52
N ASP A 7 22.64 11.92 37.80
CA ASP A 7 21.30 11.34 37.93
C ASP A 7 21.17 10.10 37.04
N ILE A 8 20.46 9.08 37.53
CA ILE A 8 20.47 7.72 36.96
C ILE A 8 19.06 7.11 37.02
N SER A 9 18.22 7.52 36.08
CA SER A 9 16.78 7.19 36.01
C SER A 9 16.37 6.29 34.83
N LEU A 10 17.26 6.02 33.85
CA LEU A 10 16.98 5.19 32.67
C LEU A 10 17.35 3.71 32.85
N THR A 11 16.85 3.03 33.91
CA THR A 11 17.19 1.60 34.15
C THR A 11 16.02 0.70 34.62
N GLU A 12 14.77 1.17 34.60
CA GLU A 12 13.62 0.42 35.15
C GLU A 12 12.78 -0.29 34.06
N ASN A 13 13.27 -1.44 33.58
CA ASN A 13 12.47 -2.65 33.31
C ASN A 13 13.22 -3.85 32.69
N PHE A 14 14.56 -3.91 32.83
CA PHE A 14 15.22 -5.19 33.05
C PHE A 14 15.60 -5.27 34.54
N PRO A 15 15.12 -6.26 35.31
CA PRO A 15 15.62 -6.44 36.66
C PRO A 15 17.06 -6.95 36.58
N LEU A 16 18.03 -6.06 36.76
CA LEU A 16 19.40 -6.41 37.11
C LEU A 16 19.76 -5.66 38.38
N LYS A 17 20.03 -6.37 39.47
CA LYS A 17 20.49 -5.75 40.73
C LYS A 17 21.73 -4.90 40.45
N ARG A 18 21.66 -3.59 40.72
CA ARG A 18 22.71 -2.60 40.43
C ARG A 18 24.10 -3.17 40.76
N PRO A 19 24.99 -3.31 39.77
CA PRO A 19 26.32 -3.88 39.98
C PRO A 19 27.13 -3.15 41.05
N ARG A 20 27.84 -3.92 41.87
CA ARG A 20 28.83 -3.41 42.83
C ARG A 20 30.20 -3.26 42.17
N GLU A 21 31.08 -2.43 42.70
CA GLU A 21 32.48 -2.32 42.20
C GLU A 21 33.21 -3.67 42.20
N SER A 22 32.89 -4.54 43.17
CA SER A 22 33.41 -5.92 43.26
C SER A 22 32.87 -6.89 42.21
N ASP A 23 31.89 -6.47 41.40
CA ASP A 23 31.30 -7.24 40.31
C ASP A 23 32.12 -7.03 39.02
N LEU A 24 32.48 -5.79 38.67
CA LEU A 24 33.42 -5.49 37.59
C LEU A 24 34.79 -6.17 37.82
N ALA A 25 35.27 -6.10 39.06
CA ALA A 25 36.51 -6.78 39.47
C ALA A 25 36.40 -8.31 39.50
N LEU A 26 35.20 -8.90 39.32
CA LEU A 26 35.03 -10.34 39.13
C LEU A 26 35.04 -10.69 37.63
N LEU A 27 34.40 -9.89 36.78
CA LEU A 27 34.46 -10.05 35.32
C LEU A 27 35.90 -9.89 34.79
N LYS A 28 36.63 -8.83 35.22
CA LYS A 28 38.05 -8.58 34.85
C LYS A 28 39.05 -9.65 35.32
N ARG A 29 38.59 -10.72 35.99
CA ARG A 29 39.40 -11.88 36.42
C ARG A 29 38.80 -13.22 35.96
N SER A 30 37.83 -13.20 35.06
CA SER A 30 37.14 -14.37 34.53
C SER A 30 37.72 -14.81 33.20
N GLU A 31 38.15 -16.07 33.06
CA GLU A 31 38.53 -16.65 31.76
C GLU A 31 37.34 -16.91 30.81
N LEU A 32 36.12 -16.56 31.25
CA LEU A 32 34.87 -16.61 30.49
C LEU A 32 34.40 -15.21 30.04
N PHE A 33 35.19 -14.17 30.33
CA PHE A 33 35.09 -12.88 29.67
C PHE A 33 36.36 -12.65 28.84
N ASP A 34 36.21 -12.34 27.54
CA ASP A 34 37.35 -12.01 26.68
C ASP A 34 37.18 -10.59 26.14
N SER A 35 37.87 -9.64 26.78
CA SER A 35 37.78 -8.21 26.46
C SER A 35 38.23 -7.87 25.03
N THR A 36 39.13 -8.68 24.45
CA THR A 36 39.61 -8.46 23.07
C THR A 36 38.56 -8.94 22.08
N TRP A 37 38.07 -10.17 22.26
CA TRP A 37 37.02 -10.74 21.41
C TRP A 37 35.70 -9.99 21.54
N TYR A 38 35.32 -9.56 22.74
CA TYR A 38 34.09 -8.84 22.99
C TYR A 38 34.06 -7.49 22.25
N SER A 39 35.14 -6.70 22.30
CA SER A 39 35.27 -5.46 21.52
C SER A 39 35.41 -5.68 20.01
N GLN A 40 35.89 -6.85 19.57
CA GLN A 40 35.99 -7.19 18.13
C GLN A 40 34.65 -7.70 17.56
N LYS A 41 33.84 -8.42 18.36
CA LYS A 41 32.52 -8.91 17.96
C LYS A 41 31.43 -7.84 18.05
N TYR A 42 31.58 -6.87 18.96
CA TYR A 42 30.59 -5.83 19.22
C TYR A 42 31.23 -4.43 19.06
N LEU A 43 31.11 -3.87 17.86
CA LEU A 43 31.78 -2.62 17.45
C LEU A 43 31.37 -1.39 18.28
N ASP A 44 30.13 -1.37 18.76
CA ASP A 44 29.56 -0.33 19.61
C ASP A 44 30.23 -0.22 21.00
N VAL A 45 30.90 -1.28 21.46
CA VAL A 45 31.70 -1.25 22.69
C VAL A 45 32.79 -0.18 22.59
N GLY A 46 33.47 -0.10 21.43
CA GLY A 46 34.50 0.92 21.19
C GLY A 46 33.92 2.33 21.10
N MET A 47 32.69 2.48 20.58
CA MET A 47 31.99 3.77 20.48
C MET A 47 31.48 4.26 21.84
N SER A 48 31.11 3.33 22.74
CA SER A 48 30.60 3.66 24.08
C SER A 48 31.63 4.32 25.01
N GLY A 49 32.93 4.18 24.71
CA GLY A 49 34.02 4.61 25.58
C GLY A 49 34.16 3.83 26.90
N LEU A 50 33.35 2.78 27.12
CA LEU A 50 33.38 1.95 28.32
C LEU A 50 34.40 0.81 28.20
N ASP A 51 35.00 0.41 29.32
CA ASP A 51 35.74 -0.85 29.41
C ASP A 51 34.84 -2.03 28.96
N PRO A 52 35.34 -3.05 28.23
CA PRO A 52 34.48 -4.08 27.66
C PRO A 52 33.69 -4.88 28.71
N GLU A 53 34.29 -5.14 29.87
CA GLU A 53 33.62 -5.79 31.01
C GLU A 53 32.53 -4.90 31.62
N LEU A 54 32.74 -3.58 31.60
CA LEU A 54 31.80 -2.58 32.10
C LEU A 54 30.61 -2.45 31.14
N HIS A 55 30.88 -2.40 29.83
CA HIS A 55 29.84 -2.45 28.80
C HIS A 55 29.01 -3.73 28.93
N TYR A 56 29.63 -4.90 29.07
CA TYR A 56 28.88 -6.14 29.25
C TYR A 56 28.06 -6.16 30.55
N LEU A 57 28.62 -5.62 31.64
CA LEU A 57 27.99 -5.58 32.96
C LEU A 57 26.69 -4.77 32.98
N PHE A 58 26.65 -3.65 32.26
CA PHE A 58 25.52 -2.71 32.24
C PHE A 58 24.61 -2.82 30.99
N VAL A 59 25.14 -3.26 29.85
CA VAL A 59 24.44 -3.24 28.54
C VAL A 59 24.44 -4.62 27.89
N GLY A 60 25.61 -5.25 27.73
CA GLY A 60 25.76 -6.48 26.94
C GLY A 60 24.92 -7.66 27.42
N ALA A 61 24.87 -7.87 28.73
CA ALA A 61 24.05 -8.92 29.33
C ALA A 61 22.53 -8.70 29.20
N ILE A 62 22.08 -7.45 29.03
CA ILE A 62 20.67 -7.12 28.75
C ILE A 62 20.36 -7.43 27.28
N LEU A 63 21.27 -7.06 26.37
CA LEU A 63 21.17 -7.34 24.93
C LEU A 63 21.51 -8.79 24.55
N LEU A 64 21.42 -9.73 25.51
CA LEU A 64 21.73 -11.17 25.36
C LEU A 64 23.10 -11.51 24.74
N ARG A 65 24.06 -10.59 24.73
CA ARG A 65 25.36 -10.76 24.07
C ARG A 65 26.24 -11.73 24.85
N ASP A 66 27.00 -12.57 24.14
CA ASP A 66 27.96 -13.48 24.76
C ASP A 66 29.20 -12.72 25.26
N PRO A 67 29.70 -12.95 26.49
CA PRO A 67 30.92 -12.34 27.02
C PRO A 67 32.23 -12.96 26.48
N SER A 68 32.17 -14.18 25.95
CA SER A 68 33.27 -14.89 25.27
C SER A 68 32.70 -16.07 24.46
N PRO A 69 33.48 -16.75 23.59
CA PRO A 69 33.04 -17.99 22.94
C PRO A 69 32.75 -19.16 23.92
N LYS A 70 33.08 -19.01 25.21
CA LYS A 70 32.97 -20.07 26.24
C LYS A 70 31.73 -19.95 27.12
N PHE A 71 30.90 -18.92 26.92
CA PHE A 71 29.72 -18.65 27.73
C PHE A 71 28.65 -17.99 26.86
N SER A 72 27.44 -18.56 26.83
CA SER A 72 26.32 -17.99 26.07
C SER A 72 25.24 -17.43 27.00
N THR A 73 24.99 -16.13 26.85
CA THR A 73 24.10 -15.36 27.72
C THR A 73 22.64 -15.76 27.56
N GLU A 74 22.20 -16.00 26.33
CA GLU A 74 20.85 -16.49 26.04
C GLU A 74 20.64 -17.92 26.58
N PHE A 75 21.52 -18.88 26.21
CA PHE A 75 21.43 -20.26 26.70
C PHE A 75 21.40 -20.32 28.23
N TYR A 76 22.29 -19.57 28.89
CA TYR A 76 22.37 -19.60 30.35
C TYR A 76 21.08 -19.13 31.02
N LEU A 77 20.40 -18.11 30.47
CA LEU A 77 19.13 -17.60 31.02
C LEU A 77 17.93 -18.51 30.67
N GLN A 78 17.96 -19.22 29.54
CA GLN A 78 16.93 -20.19 29.16
C GLN A 78 16.98 -21.45 30.05
N ASP A 79 18.17 -22.02 30.26
CA ASP A 79 18.38 -23.21 31.10
C ASP A 79 18.23 -22.90 32.61
N ASN A 80 18.37 -21.62 32.99
CA ASN A 80 18.32 -21.17 34.38
C ASN A 80 17.29 -20.05 34.60
N PRO A 81 15.97 -20.34 34.44
CA PRO A 81 14.91 -19.34 34.53
C PRO A 81 14.68 -18.81 35.96
N ASP A 82 15.31 -19.40 36.98
CA ASP A 82 15.44 -18.81 38.32
C ASP A 82 16.39 -17.61 38.33
N VAL A 83 17.49 -17.65 37.57
CA VAL A 83 18.46 -16.54 37.43
C VAL A 83 17.83 -15.36 36.69
N LEU A 84 17.07 -15.66 35.63
CA LEU A 84 16.29 -14.67 34.87
C LEU A 84 15.26 -13.96 35.77
N ARG A 85 14.47 -14.72 36.55
CA ARG A 85 13.50 -14.15 37.51
C ARG A 85 14.14 -13.45 38.70
N ALA A 86 15.33 -13.89 39.15
CA ALA A 86 16.07 -13.27 40.25
C ALA A 86 16.76 -11.95 39.85
N GLY A 87 16.79 -11.64 38.56
CA GLY A 87 17.35 -10.41 38.02
C GLY A 87 18.85 -10.28 38.25
N MET A 88 19.61 -11.28 37.79
CA MET A 88 21.05 -11.35 37.95
C MET A 88 21.77 -11.51 36.61
N ASN A 89 22.83 -10.74 36.40
CA ASN A 89 23.69 -10.84 35.22
C ASN A 89 24.21 -12.29 35.12
N PRO A 90 23.97 -13.02 34.02
CA PRO A 90 24.09 -14.48 33.99
C PRO A 90 25.53 -14.95 34.23
N LEU A 91 26.52 -14.27 33.66
CA LEU A 91 27.93 -14.60 33.92
C LEU A 91 28.31 -14.32 35.38
N LEU A 92 27.84 -13.21 35.98
CA LEU A 92 28.07 -12.95 37.41
C LEU A 92 27.35 -13.94 38.33
N HIS A 93 26.18 -14.44 37.95
CA HIS A 93 25.52 -15.53 38.67
C HIS A 93 26.34 -16.82 38.55
N TYR A 94 26.78 -17.16 37.34
CA TYR A 94 27.58 -18.36 37.10
C TYR A 94 28.89 -18.35 37.90
N LEU A 95 29.65 -17.25 37.86
CA LEU A 95 30.91 -17.07 38.58
C LEU A 95 30.77 -17.02 40.12
N ARG A 96 29.55 -16.88 40.65
CA ARG A 96 29.28 -16.80 42.10
C ARG A 96 28.60 -18.02 42.69
N PHE A 97 27.76 -18.68 41.90
CA PHE A 97 26.88 -19.76 42.35
C PHE A 97 26.84 -20.88 41.32
N GLY A 98 26.57 -20.55 40.05
CA GLY A 98 26.29 -21.55 39.01
C GLY A 98 27.41 -22.55 38.74
N MET A 99 28.68 -22.14 38.84
CA MET A 99 29.84 -23.03 38.68
C MET A 99 29.95 -24.05 39.83
N SER A 100 29.60 -23.67 41.07
CA SER A 100 29.54 -24.59 42.22
C SER A 100 28.24 -25.39 42.28
N GLU A 101 27.18 -24.91 41.64
CA GLU A 101 25.89 -25.61 41.48
C GLU A 101 25.88 -26.58 40.28
N GLY A 102 26.94 -26.59 39.45
CA GLY A 102 27.08 -27.50 38.31
C GLY A 102 26.27 -27.12 37.07
N ARG A 103 25.78 -25.87 36.98
CA ARG A 103 25.06 -25.34 35.80
C ARG A 103 26.00 -25.26 34.59
N LYS A 104 25.48 -25.30 33.36
CA LYS A 104 26.31 -25.16 32.14
C LYS A 104 26.44 -23.70 31.70
N PRO A 105 27.65 -23.21 31.33
CA PRO A 105 27.85 -21.84 30.85
C PRO A 105 27.42 -21.62 29.39
N ALA A 106 27.34 -22.68 28.59
CA ALA A 106 26.93 -22.68 27.18
C ALA A 106 26.38 -24.07 26.78
N GLY A 107 25.68 -24.15 25.65
CA GLY A 107 25.19 -25.41 25.07
C GLY A 107 26.27 -26.13 24.24
N ASP A 108 26.11 -27.45 24.07
CA ASP A 108 27.07 -28.31 23.36
C ASP A 108 26.84 -28.35 21.83
N GLY A 109 26.96 -27.21 21.12
CA GLY A 109 26.93 -27.20 19.65
C GLY A 109 26.71 -25.83 18.98
N ASP A 110 27.14 -25.70 17.72
CA ASP A 110 27.11 -24.46 16.93
C ASP A 110 25.69 -23.98 16.59
N ALA A 111 25.43 -22.68 16.83
CA ALA A 111 24.16 -22.02 16.51
C ALA A 111 24.26 -21.22 15.20
N ALA A 112 24.06 -21.89 14.06
CA ALA A 112 24.21 -21.28 12.73
C ALA A 112 23.05 -21.53 11.74
N ASP A 113 21.90 -22.08 12.17
CA ASP A 113 20.71 -22.16 11.31
C ASP A 113 19.38 -22.18 12.10
N LYS A 114 18.72 -21.02 12.21
CA LYS A 114 17.27 -20.85 12.47
C LYS A 114 16.75 -19.50 11.95
N ARG A 115 16.45 -19.40 10.66
CA ARG A 115 15.53 -18.38 10.11
C ARG A 115 14.49 -19.02 9.19
N SER A 116 13.34 -19.41 9.75
CA SER A 116 12.16 -19.75 8.94
C SER A 116 10.85 -19.59 9.73
N ASN A 117 9.81 -19.19 8.99
CA ASN A 117 8.38 -19.23 9.28
C ASN A 117 7.82 -18.41 10.47
N GLY A 118 6.83 -17.56 10.14
CA GLY A 118 5.62 -17.44 10.96
C GLY A 118 5.61 -16.35 12.04
N ALA A 119 6.37 -15.27 11.90
CA ALA A 119 6.15 -14.08 12.74
C ALA A 119 4.80 -13.44 12.39
N SER A 120 3.78 -13.70 13.22
CA SER A 120 2.60 -12.84 13.30
C SER A 120 3.04 -11.41 13.58
N VAL A 121 2.53 -10.42 12.84
CA VAL A 121 2.85 -8.99 13.04
C VAL A 121 2.64 -8.63 14.51
N GLY A 122 3.74 -8.45 15.23
CA GLY A 122 3.76 -8.36 16.68
C GLY A 122 3.19 -7.04 17.19
N ARG A 123 2.78 -7.02 18.45
CA ARG A 123 2.30 -5.81 19.13
C ARG A 123 3.32 -4.68 19.00
N MET A 124 2.87 -3.56 18.43
CA MET A 124 3.61 -2.31 18.32
C MET A 124 3.61 -1.58 19.67
N PRO A 125 4.73 -1.46 20.41
CA PRO A 125 4.70 -0.90 21.77
C PRO A 125 4.44 0.61 21.85
N TRP A 126 4.41 1.34 20.73
CA TRP A 126 4.27 2.80 20.66
C TRP A 126 2.93 3.32 21.22
N ILE A 127 1.92 2.46 21.38
CA ILE A 127 0.69 2.76 22.14
C ILE A 127 1.01 3.14 23.60
N SER A 128 2.02 2.52 24.24
CA SER A 128 2.44 2.90 25.60
C SER A 128 3.36 4.13 25.65
N GLN A 129 3.64 4.76 24.51
CA GLN A 129 4.43 6.00 24.43
C GLN A 129 3.60 7.21 23.98
N LEU A 130 2.38 7.02 23.44
CA LEU A 130 1.46 8.10 23.03
C LEU A 130 0.75 8.80 24.22
N ARG A 131 1.41 8.80 25.38
CA ARG A 131 0.98 9.23 26.73
C ARG A 131 0.13 8.19 27.47
N HIS A 132 0.74 7.58 28.47
CA HIS A 132 0.06 7.27 29.71
C HIS A 132 0.13 8.50 30.63
N GLY A 133 -0.89 8.70 31.45
CA GLY A 133 -0.75 9.50 32.64
C GLY A 133 -0.55 8.59 33.86
N PRO A 134 -0.45 9.18 35.06
CA PRO A 134 -0.19 8.43 36.28
C PRO A 134 -1.16 7.28 36.55
N PHE A 135 -2.43 7.36 36.11
CA PHE A 135 -3.39 6.28 36.29
C PHE A 135 -3.09 5.09 35.37
N LEU A 136 -2.95 5.31 34.06
CA LEU A 136 -2.64 4.26 33.10
C LEU A 136 -1.27 3.61 33.40
N ASP A 137 -0.26 4.40 33.77
CA ASP A 137 1.02 3.86 34.25
C ASP A 137 0.82 2.96 35.47
N SER A 138 0.09 3.42 36.50
CA SER A 138 -0.16 2.66 37.73
C SER A 138 -0.95 1.37 37.52
N VAL A 139 -1.75 1.26 36.45
CA VAL A 139 -2.49 0.04 36.08
C VAL A 139 -1.64 -0.88 35.20
N LEU A 140 -1.02 -0.35 34.15
CA LEU A 140 -0.37 -1.14 33.09
C LEU A 140 1.06 -1.57 33.45
N ALA A 141 1.83 -0.77 34.21
CA ALA A 141 3.19 -1.11 34.63
C ALA A 141 3.27 -2.34 35.56
N SER A 142 2.12 -2.81 36.07
CA SER A 142 2.02 -4.05 36.84
C SER A 142 2.39 -5.31 36.06
N GLY A 143 2.32 -5.28 34.72
CA GLY A 143 2.56 -6.43 33.84
C GLY A 143 1.53 -7.56 33.96
N LYS A 144 0.44 -7.36 34.73
CA LYS A 144 -0.55 -8.40 35.02
C LYS A 144 -1.54 -8.56 33.86
N SER A 145 -1.72 -9.79 33.39
CA SER A 145 -2.80 -10.15 32.47
C SER A 145 -4.15 -10.31 33.17
N ASP A 146 -4.12 -10.81 34.40
CA ASP A 146 -5.29 -11.29 35.13
C ASP A 146 -5.92 -10.15 35.94
N PRO A 147 -7.26 -10.01 35.97
CA PRO A 147 -7.90 -8.85 36.54
C PRO A 147 -7.98 -8.87 38.08
N GLU A 148 -7.61 -7.74 38.69
CA GLU A 148 -7.59 -7.50 40.14
C GLU A 148 -8.56 -6.38 40.56
N PRO A 149 -8.98 -6.29 41.84
CA PRO A 149 -9.70 -5.12 42.33
C PRO A 149 -8.85 -3.85 42.22
N ILE A 150 -9.46 -2.71 41.90
CA ILE A 150 -8.76 -1.42 41.88
C ILE A 150 -8.22 -1.04 43.26
N THR A 151 -7.01 -0.49 43.31
CA THR A 151 -6.42 0.01 44.56
C THR A 151 -6.85 1.45 44.85
N ALA A 152 -6.85 1.83 46.13
CA ALA A 152 -7.18 3.21 46.54
C ALA A 152 -6.28 4.28 45.89
N GLU A 153 -5.02 3.94 45.56
CA GLU A 153 -4.12 4.85 44.85
C GLU A 153 -4.50 4.96 43.36
N GLN A 154 -4.78 3.85 42.67
CA GLN A 154 -5.29 3.89 41.30
C GLN A 154 -6.61 4.67 41.21
N ALA A 155 -7.54 4.50 42.16
CA ALA A 155 -8.78 5.29 42.22
C ALA A 155 -8.50 6.79 42.48
N ARG A 156 -7.48 7.13 43.27
CA ARG A 156 -7.02 8.52 43.48
C ARG A 156 -6.46 9.14 42.19
N LEU A 157 -5.64 8.37 41.47
CA LEU A 157 -5.03 8.80 40.20
C LEU A 157 -6.10 8.93 39.09
N ALA A 158 -7.08 8.02 39.03
CA ALA A 158 -8.22 8.10 38.11
C ALA A 158 -9.03 9.40 38.31
N ARG A 159 -9.26 9.82 39.57
CA ARG A 159 -9.91 11.12 39.85
C ARG A 159 -9.06 12.32 39.42
N MET A 160 -7.72 12.23 39.54
CA MET A 160 -6.83 13.29 39.04
C MET A 160 -6.79 13.36 37.51
N ALA A 161 -6.86 12.23 36.82
CA ALA A 161 -6.86 12.14 35.36
C ALA A 161 -8.08 12.82 34.72
N ILE A 162 -9.26 12.69 35.34
CA ILE A 162 -10.51 13.25 34.85
C ILE A 162 -10.64 14.75 35.13
N GLY A 163 -10.13 15.21 36.28
CA GLY A 163 -10.17 16.62 36.66
C GLY A 163 -11.59 17.19 36.80
N ASP A 164 -11.73 18.50 36.59
CA ASP A 164 -12.99 19.24 36.76
C ASP A 164 -13.97 19.07 35.58
N THR A 165 -13.52 18.51 34.45
CA THR A 165 -14.29 18.37 33.20
C THR A 165 -14.52 16.90 32.85
N ALA A 166 -15.32 16.21 33.68
CA ALA A 166 -15.62 14.80 33.48
C ALA A 166 -16.44 14.54 32.20
N PRO A 167 -16.10 13.50 31.41
CA PRO A 167 -16.88 13.14 30.22
C PRO A 167 -18.27 12.65 30.63
N ARG A 168 -19.30 13.00 29.85
CA ARG A 168 -20.67 12.57 30.11
C ARG A 168 -20.85 11.12 29.66
N ILE A 169 -21.34 10.27 30.55
CA ILE A 169 -21.53 8.83 30.29
C ILE A 169 -23.02 8.52 30.18
N SER A 170 -23.47 7.93 29.07
CA SER A 170 -24.78 7.29 28.96
C SER A 170 -24.65 5.78 29.18
N VAL A 171 -25.47 5.22 30.07
CA VAL A 171 -25.53 3.78 30.34
C VAL A 171 -26.75 3.19 29.63
N ILE A 172 -26.54 2.17 28.80
CA ILE A 172 -27.61 1.46 28.09
C ILE A 172 -27.94 0.15 28.82
N MET A 173 -29.20 -0.01 29.22
CA MET A 173 -29.69 -1.22 29.91
C MET A 173 -30.92 -1.78 29.21
N PRO A 174 -30.83 -2.93 28.51
CA PRO A 174 -32.00 -3.65 28.03
C PRO A 174 -32.65 -4.45 29.18
N SER A 175 -33.98 -4.56 29.17
CA SER A 175 -34.72 -5.40 30.09
C SER A 175 -35.92 -6.08 29.43
N TRP A 176 -36.19 -7.32 29.85
CA TRP A 176 -37.36 -8.08 29.48
C TRP A 176 -37.61 -9.14 30.56
N ASN A 177 -38.71 -9.03 31.30
CA ASN A 177 -39.14 -9.97 32.35
C ASN A 177 -38.05 -10.24 33.42
N ARG A 178 -37.65 -9.18 34.17
CA ARG A 178 -36.57 -9.18 35.16
C ARG A 178 -36.97 -8.60 36.53
N GLU A 179 -38.23 -8.76 36.97
CA GLU A 179 -38.73 -8.16 38.22
C GLU A 179 -37.89 -8.48 39.47
N SER A 180 -37.16 -9.61 39.48
CA SER A 180 -36.35 -10.08 40.61
C SER A 180 -34.92 -9.54 40.66
N VAL A 181 -34.40 -8.96 39.57
CA VAL A 181 -32.97 -8.59 39.44
C VAL A 181 -32.71 -7.17 38.97
N VAL A 182 -33.64 -6.51 38.27
CA VAL A 182 -33.41 -5.19 37.66
C VAL A 182 -32.94 -4.11 38.66
N SER A 183 -33.47 -4.11 39.90
CA SER A 183 -33.03 -3.16 40.94
C SER A 183 -31.57 -3.37 41.38
N ARG A 184 -31.01 -4.60 41.30
CA ARG A 184 -29.57 -4.85 41.55
C ARG A 184 -28.70 -4.14 40.54
N ALA A 185 -29.03 -4.26 39.25
CA ALA A 185 -28.29 -3.64 38.16
C ALA A 185 -28.37 -2.11 38.26
N LEU A 186 -29.58 -1.54 38.36
CA LEU A 186 -29.79 -0.09 38.46
C LEU A 186 -29.11 0.53 39.69
N SER A 187 -29.21 -0.07 40.88
CA SER A 187 -28.48 0.43 42.05
C SER A 187 -26.96 0.42 41.85
N SER A 188 -26.40 -0.56 41.13
CA SER A 188 -24.96 -0.59 40.84
C SER A 188 -24.49 0.49 39.85
N ALA A 189 -25.38 0.97 38.97
CA ALA A 189 -25.11 2.09 38.07
C ALA A 189 -25.22 3.46 38.78
N PHE A 190 -26.16 3.63 39.70
CA PHE A 190 -26.32 4.90 40.44
C PHE A 190 -25.34 5.06 41.61
N ASN A 191 -24.81 3.97 42.17
CA ASN A 191 -23.83 4.01 43.27
C ASN A 191 -22.37 4.22 42.79
N GLN A 192 -22.15 4.56 41.51
CA GLN A 192 -20.81 4.72 40.94
C GLN A 192 -20.07 5.94 41.52
N SER A 193 -18.79 5.75 41.85
CA SER A 193 -17.82 6.77 42.29
C SER A 193 -17.65 7.95 41.32
N LEU A 194 -18.01 7.73 40.07
CA LEU A 194 -18.28 8.74 39.04
C LEU A 194 -19.70 8.45 38.53
N PRO A 195 -20.72 9.26 38.88
CA PRO A 195 -22.09 8.97 38.49
C PRO A 195 -22.27 9.13 36.97
N PRO A 196 -23.14 8.32 36.32
CA PRO A 196 -23.47 8.49 34.91
C PRO A 196 -24.25 9.80 34.68
N ALA A 197 -24.13 10.36 33.48
CA ALA A 197 -24.93 11.51 33.07
C ALA A 197 -26.38 11.12 32.78
N GLU A 198 -26.61 9.88 32.32
CA GLU A 198 -27.93 9.25 32.21
C GLU A 198 -27.83 7.73 32.20
N VAL A 199 -28.89 7.06 32.65
CA VAL A 199 -29.16 5.63 32.47
C VAL A 199 -30.42 5.51 31.63
N ILE A 200 -30.32 4.81 30.50
CA ILE A 200 -31.41 4.56 29.57
C ILE A 200 -31.81 3.09 29.69
N LEU A 201 -32.88 2.86 30.44
CA LEU A 201 -33.54 1.56 30.52
C LEU A 201 -34.46 1.42 29.31
N VAL A 202 -34.28 0.37 28.52
CA VAL A 202 -35.17 0.01 27.41
C VAL A 202 -35.89 -1.28 27.77
N ASP A 203 -37.20 -1.18 27.93
CA ASP A 203 -38.07 -2.33 28.16
C ASP A 203 -38.54 -2.90 26.83
N ASP A 204 -38.12 -4.12 26.53
CA ASP A 204 -38.37 -4.86 25.29
C ASP A 204 -39.71 -5.63 25.38
N GLY A 205 -40.75 -4.97 25.90
CA GLY A 205 -42.09 -5.52 26.09
C GLY A 205 -42.18 -6.54 27.24
N SER A 206 -41.88 -6.14 28.47
CA SER A 206 -42.06 -6.98 29.67
C SER A 206 -43.54 -7.27 29.95
N GLU A 207 -43.84 -8.52 30.30
CA GLU A 207 -45.16 -9.00 30.73
C GLU A 207 -45.26 -9.16 32.27
N ASP A 208 -44.12 -9.09 32.98
CA ASP A 208 -44.04 -9.08 34.44
C ASP A 208 -44.06 -7.65 35.05
N ARG A 209 -43.73 -7.53 36.33
CA ARG A 209 -43.75 -6.24 37.05
C ARG A 209 -42.45 -5.44 36.95
N THR A 210 -41.54 -5.74 36.01
CA THR A 210 -40.26 -5.03 35.81
C THR A 210 -40.45 -3.51 35.82
N LEU A 211 -41.40 -3.01 35.02
CA LEU A 211 -41.69 -1.57 34.94
C LEU A 211 -42.32 -1.01 36.22
N GLU A 212 -43.13 -1.77 36.95
CA GLU A 212 -43.68 -1.34 38.24
C GLU A 212 -42.58 -1.20 39.30
N VAL A 213 -41.68 -2.18 39.38
CA VAL A 213 -40.53 -2.20 40.30
C VAL A 213 -39.60 -1.03 40.01
N VAL A 214 -39.22 -0.80 38.74
CA VAL A 214 -38.34 0.33 38.39
C VAL A 214 -38.99 1.69 38.69
N ARG A 215 -40.28 1.85 38.35
CA ARG A 215 -41.03 3.09 38.61
C ARG A 215 -41.24 3.35 40.11
N SER A 216 -41.27 2.30 40.94
CA SER A 216 -41.29 2.36 42.40
C SER A 216 -39.92 2.76 42.97
N ASP A 217 -38.90 1.94 42.69
CA ASP A 217 -37.62 1.96 43.41
C ASP A 217 -36.72 3.16 43.03
N PHE A 218 -36.89 3.69 41.81
CA PHE A 218 -36.02 4.74 41.24
C PHE A 218 -36.78 6.02 40.86
N ALA A 219 -37.92 6.28 41.51
CA ALA A 219 -38.79 7.42 41.23
C ALA A 219 -38.08 8.79 41.26
N SER A 220 -37.09 8.96 42.14
CA SER A 220 -36.23 10.16 42.20
C SER A 220 -35.40 10.34 40.94
N GLN A 221 -34.69 9.30 40.50
CA GLN A 221 -33.81 9.33 39.34
C GLN A 221 -34.61 9.59 38.04
N ILE A 222 -35.86 9.12 37.98
CA ILE A 222 -36.79 9.43 36.89
C ILE A 222 -37.21 10.91 36.92
N ALA A 223 -37.53 11.45 38.10
CA ALA A 223 -37.92 12.85 38.27
C ALA A 223 -36.76 13.83 37.98
N ASP A 224 -35.53 13.46 38.34
CA ASP A 224 -34.30 14.21 38.05
C ASP A 224 -33.84 14.06 36.58
N GLY A 225 -34.52 13.20 35.79
CA GLY A 225 -34.21 12.95 34.38
C GLY A 225 -32.99 12.06 34.13
N VAL A 226 -32.31 11.60 35.18
CA VAL A 226 -31.11 10.75 35.11
C VAL A 226 -31.46 9.30 34.74
N LEU A 227 -32.64 8.81 35.12
CA LEU A 227 -33.19 7.54 34.63
C LEU A 227 -34.26 7.80 33.56
N ARG A 228 -33.95 7.43 32.32
CA ARG A 228 -34.87 7.50 31.18
C ARG A 228 -35.38 6.10 30.88
N ILE A 229 -36.70 5.93 30.81
CA ILE A 229 -37.34 4.66 30.45
C ILE A 229 -37.87 4.79 29.02
N ILE A 230 -37.58 3.80 28.18
CA ILE A 230 -38.12 3.64 26.82
C ILE A 230 -38.90 2.33 26.80
N GLU A 231 -40.21 2.40 26.64
CA GLU A 231 -41.08 1.24 26.41
C GLU A 231 -41.14 0.95 24.90
N ALA A 232 -40.91 -0.30 24.49
CA ALA A 232 -40.90 -0.73 23.09
C ALA A 232 -41.67 -2.05 22.90
N ASP A 233 -42.17 -2.30 21.68
CA ASP A 233 -42.65 -3.63 21.29
C ASP A 233 -41.49 -4.64 21.29
N HIS A 234 -41.75 -5.89 21.68
CA HIS A 234 -40.73 -6.94 21.81
C HIS A 234 -40.01 -7.23 20.48
N GLY A 235 -38.82 -6.65 20.32
CA GLY A 235 -37.97 -6.74 19.13
C GLY A 235 -36.63 -7.46 19.39
N GLY A 236 -36.35 -7.83 20.64
CA GLY A 236 -35.13 -8.52 21.05
C GLY A 236 -34.00 -7.57 21.41
N VAL A 237 -33.01 -8.11 22.13
CA VAL A 237 -31.91 -7.35 22.75
C VAL A 237 -31.15 -6.39 21.82
N SER A 238 -31.00 -6.72 20.52
CA SER A 238 -30.39 -5.81 19.53
C SER A 238 -31.26 -4.58 19.27
N ALA A 239 -32.58 -4.74 19.12
CA ALA A 239 -33.51 -3.64 18.90
C ALA A 239 -33.61 -2.75 20.17
N ALA A 240 -33.74 -3.37 21.35
CA ALA A 240 -33.77 -2.66 22.62
C ALA A 240 -32.50 -1.81 22.84
N ARG A 241 -31.30 -2.40 22.67
CA ARG A 241 -30.05 -1.64 22.77
C ARG A 241 -29.91 -0.55 21.70
N ASN A 242 -30.47 -0.75 20.49
CA ASN A 242 -30.49 0.27 19.44
C ASN A 242 -31.39 1.47 19.77
N HIS A 243 -32.56 1.25 20.39
CA HIS A 243 -33.38 2.36 20.90
C HIS A 243 -32.65 3.15 22.00
N GLY A 244 -31.95 2.45 22.89
CA GLY A 244 -31.13 3.08 23.93
C GLY A 244 -30.00 3.92 23.35
N LEU A 245 -29.27 3.37 22.38
CA LEU A 245 -28.23 4.10 21.63
C LEU A 245 -28.79 5.32 20.88
N ALA A 246 -29.90 5.17 20.16
CA ALA A 246 -30.52 6.29 19.44
C ALA A 246 -30.94 7.45 20.37
N ALA A 247 -31.25 7.16 21.64
CA ALA A 247 -31.64 8.15 22.63
C ALA A 247 -30.48 8.76 23.43
N ALA A 248 -29.27 8.20 23.38
CA ALA A 248 -28.13 8.57 24.23
C ALA A 248 -27.46 9.91 23.84
N THR A 249 -27.05 10.68 24.84
CA THR A 249 -26.55 12.05 24.72
C THR A 249 -25.14 12.27 25.28
N GLY A 250 -24.54 11.27 25.94
CA GLY A 250 -23.20 11.34 26.53
C GLY A 250 -22.08 11.13 25.50
N ASP A 251 -20.89 11.62 25.83
CA ASP A 251 -19.66 11.50 25.03
C ASP A 251 -19.12 10.06 25.03
N LEU A 252 -19.38 9.33 26.13
CA LEU A 252 -19.04 7.92 26.33
C LEU A 252 -20.30 7.08 26.54
N ILE A 253 -20.29 5.86 26.00
CA ILE A 253 -21.37 4.88 26.10
C ILE A 253 -20.84 3.63 26.82
N ALA A 254 -21.61 3.15 27.81
CA ALA A 254 -21.37 1.89 28.50
C ALA A 254 -22.66 1.04 28.55
N TYR A 255 -22.53 -0.27 28.72
CA TYR A 255 -23.64 -1.22 28.74
C TYR A 255 -23.70 -1.98 30.06
N LEU A 256 -24.91 -2.13 30.62
CA LEU A 256 -25.15 -2.99 31.77
C LEU A 256 -26.40 -3.82 31.52
N ASP A 257 -26.27 -5.13 31.49
CA ASP A 257 -27.42 -6.03 31.42
C ASP A 257 -28.16 -6.07 32.76
N SER A 258 -29.48 -6.16 32.72
CA SER A 258 -30.39 -6.00 33.87
C SER A 258 -30.27 -7.08 34.95
N ASP A 259 -29.49 -8.13 34.73
CA ASP A 259 -29.13 -9.17 35.69
C ASP A 259 -27.70 -9.03 36.26
N ASN A 260 -26.82 -8.22 35.67
CA ASN A 260 -25.43 -8.06 36.13
C ASN A 260 -25.27 -6.92 37.15
N ARG A 261 -24.07 -6.79 37.74
CA ARG A 261 -23.74 -5.74 38.71
C ARG A 261 -22.36 -5.13 38.41
N TRP A 262 -22.25 -3.80 38.40
CA TRP A 262 -20.96 -3.13 38.41
C TRP A 262 -20.33 -3.03 39.81
N HIS A 263 -19.00 -2.98 39.83
CA HIS A 263 -18.19 -2.59 40.98
C HIS A 263 -18.17 -1.06 41.08
N ASP A 264 -18.09 -0.54 42.30
CA ASP A 264 -18.45 0.86 42.60
C ASP A 264 -17.54 1.92 41.94
N ASP A 265 -16.33 1.54 41.50
CA ASP A 265 -15.37 2.41 40.79
C ASP A 265 -15.30 2.17 39.26
N TYR A 266 -16.16 1.33 38.66
CA TYR A 266 -16.08 0.95 37.23
C TYR A 266 -16.09 2.17 36.28
N LEU A 267 -17.11 3.02 36.36
CA LEU A 267 -17.20 4.20 35.49
C LEU A 267 -16.04 5.17 35.70
N LEU A 268 -15.55 5.29 36.94
CA LEU A 268 -14.41 6.14 37.29
C LEU A 268 -13.13 5.68 36.57
N PHE A 269 -12.77 4.40 36.68
CA PHE A 269 -11.51 3.92 36.11
C PHE A 269 -11.56 3.78 34.59
N MET A 270 -12.73 3.49 34.02
CA MET A 270 -12.93 3.47 32.58
C MET A 270 -12.84 4.87 31.97
N ALA A 271 -13.53 5.86 32.55
CA ALA A 271 -13.48 7.24 32.07
C ALA A 271 -12.06 7.86 32.15
N ALA A 272 -11.28 7.50 33.18
CA ALA A 272 -9.88 7.94 33.29
C ALA A 272 -9.00 7.49 32.11
N ALA A 273 -9.22 6.29 31.56
CA ALA A 273 -8.50 5.82 30.37
C ALA A 273 -8.80 6.65 29.10
N PHE A 274 -10.04 7.14 28.96
CA PHE A 274 -10.44 8.07 27.88
C PHE A 274 -9.95 9.52 28.09
N ALA A 275 -9.61 9.88 29.33
CA ALA A 275 -9.15 11.22 29.72
C ALA A 275 -7.62 11.37 29.62
N GLU A 276 -6.84 10.36 30.01
CA GLU A 276 -5.38 10.41 29.89
C GLU A 276 -4.89 10.24 28.43
N CYS A 277 -5.69 9.63 27.55
CA CYS A 277 -5.28 9.30 26.19
C CYS A 277 -6.35 9.71 25.15
N ASP A 278 -6.12 10.87 24.51
CA ASP A 278 -7.01 11.48 23.50
C ASP A 278 -7.41 10.46 22.40
N THR A 279 -6.51 9.55 22.01
CA THR A 279 -6.66 8.60 20.88
C THR A 279 -7.46 7.33 21.19
N VAL A 280 -7.92 7.14 22.44
CA VAL A 280 -8.68 5.93 22.82
C VAL A 280 -10.14 6.08 22.39
N SER A 281 -10.60 5.23 21.47
CA SER A 281 -12.00 5.19 21.01
C SER A 281 -12.83 4.12 21.71
N THR A 282 -12.18 3.08 22.27
CA THR A 282 -12.80 1.95 22.98
C THR A 282 -11.92 1.50 24.15
N ALA A 283 -12.53 0.97 25.22
CA ALA A 283 -11.83 0.40 26.37
C ALA A 283 -12.63 -0.78 26.95
N TYR A 284 -11.94 -1.69 27.65
CA TYR A 284 -12.56 -2.79 28.40
C TYR A 284 -11.74 -3.20 29.61
N CYS A 285 -12.39 -3.88 30.54
CA CYS A 285 -11.75 -4.42 31.73
C CYS A 285 -12.09 -5.90 31.97
N GLY A 286 -11.77 -6.42 33.15
CA GLY A 286 -12.11 -7.78 33.57
C GLY A 286 -13.40 -7.87 34.38
N LEU A 287 -13.91 -9.09 34.48
CA LEU A 287 -15.11 -9.45 35.22
C LEU A 287 -14.93 -10.69 36.10
N SER A 288 -15.71 -10.77 37.16
CA SER A 288 -15.85 -11.93 38.04
C SER A 288 -17.07 -12.75 37.61
N MET A 289 -16.88 -14.04 37.31
CA MET A 289 -18.00 -14.96 37.13
C MET A 289 -18.54 -15.37 38.50
N ASN A 290 -19.80 -15.08 38.74
CA ASN A 290 -20.49 -15.32 40.00
C ASN A 290 -21.63 -16.35 39.82
N ASP A 291 -21.81 -17.17 40.84
CA ASP A 291 -22.94 -18.07 41.03
C ASP A 291 -23.67 -17.64 42.31
N THR A 292 -25.00 -17.61 42.28
CA THR A 292 -25.86 -17.03 43.33
C THR A 292 -25.84 -17.80 44.65
N GLU A 293 -25.45 -19.08 44.64
CA GLU A 293 -25.30 -19.90 45.86
C GLU A 293 -23.83 -19.97 46.32
N SER A 294 -22.87 -19.93 45.39
CA SER A 294 -21.46 -20.26 45.65
C SER A 294 -20.43 -19.13 45.43
N GLY A 295 -20.84 -17.95 44.94
CA GLY A 295 -20.01 -16.75 44.83
C GLY A 295 -19.11 -16.73 43.59
N VAL A 296 -17.97 -16.02 43.67
CA VAL A 296 -17.00 -15.91 42.57
C VAL A 296 -16.30 -17.25 42.35
N PHE A 297 -16.38 -17.80 41.13
CA PHE A 297 -15.78 -19.09 40.77
C PHE A 297 -14.80 -19.04 39.58
N ASP A 298 -14.83 -17.98 38.78
CA ASP A 298 -13.94 -17.75 37.63
C ASP A 298 -13.71 -16.23 37.46
N LYS A 299 -12.62 -15.83 36.80
CA LYS A 299 -12.30 -14.43 36.48
C LYS A 299 -11.90 -14.32 35.02
N ARG A 300 -12.53 -13.40 34.29
CA ARG A 300 -12.28 -13.22 32.86
C ARG A 300 -11.78 -11.83 32.57
N GLY A 301 -10.58 -11.77 32.03
CA GLY A 301 -9.93 -10.60 31.49
C GLY A 301 -8.71 -11.09 30.72
N ARG A 302 -8.28 -10.33 29.71
CA ARG A 302 -7.00 -10.57 29.04
C ARG A 302 -6.60 -9.37 28.19
N PRO A 303 -5.30 -9.11 28.03
CA PRO A 303 -4.79 -8.16 27.06
C PRO A 303 -5.28 -8.44 25.62
N TRP A 304 -5.38 -7.37 24.82
CA TRP A 304 -5.95 -7.36 23.48
C TRP A 304 -5.26 -8.29 22.45
N ASP A 305 -6.05 -8.88 21.56
CA ASP A 305 -5.58 -9.74 20.48
C ASP A 305 -6.65 -9.76 19.36
N ARG A 306 -6.45 -8.95 18.32
CA ARG A 306 -7.39 -8.85 17.17
C ARG A 306 -7.56 -10.19 16.46
N GLN A 307 -6.48 -10.94 16.26
CA GLN A 307 -6.49 -12.23 15.58
C GLN A 307 -7.31 -13.26 16.38
N ARG A 308 -7.19 -13.24 17.71
CA ARG A 308 -8.04 -14.03 18.60
C ARG A 308 -9.50 -13.56 18.58
N LEU A 309 -9.76 -12.26 18.57
CA LEU A 309 -11.15 -11.76 18.52
C LEU A 309 -11.88 -12.27 17.27
N ILE A 310 -11.27 -12.16 16.09
CA ILE A 310 -11.88 -12.66 14.83
C ILE A 310 -11.86 -14.20 14.70
N GLY A 311 -11.20 -14.89 15.65
CA GLY A 311 -11.32 -16.34 15.85
C GLY A 311 -12.46 -16.72 16.80
N ASN A 312 -12.58 -16.04 17.94
CA ASN A 312 -13.59 -16.26 18.97
C ASN A 312 -13.71 -15.05 19.91
N SER A 313 -14.94 -14.67 20.31
CA SER A 313 -15.15 -13.63 21.33
C SER A 313 -14.42 -13.94 22.64
N PHE A 314 -13.94 -12.89 23.31
CA PHE A 314 -13.38 -12.96 24.67
C PHE A 314 -13.63 -11.69 25.51
N ILE A 315 -14.33 -10.70 24.95
CA ILE A 315 -14.69 -9.43 25.61
C ILE A 315 -16.20 -9.46 25.78
N ASP A 316 -16.69 -9.25 27.00
CA ASP A 316 -18.12 -9.14 27.28
C ASP A 316 -18.59 -7.69 27.16
N LEU A 317 -19.85 -7.47 26.78
CA LEU A 317 -20.38 -6.13 26.60
C LEU A 317 -20.47 -5.34 27.92
N ASN A 318 -20.68 -6.02 29.06
CA ASN A 318 -20.84 -5.39 30.38
C ASN A 318 -19.56 -4.70 30.90
N VAL A 319 -18.40 -5.09 30.37
CA VAL A 319 -17.08 -4.47 30.67
C VAL A 319 -16.60 -3.52 29.56
N PHE A 320 -17.37 -3.32 28.49
CA PHE A 320 -16.96 -2.57 27.30
C PHE A 320 -17.55 -1.14 27.32
N MET A 321 -16.70 -0.15 27.05
CA MET A 321 -17.07 1.27 26.93
C MET A 321 -16.48 1.85 25.64
N HIS A 322 -17.17 2.78 25.00
CA HIS A 322 -16.71 3.42 23.76
C HIS A 322 -17.12 4.90 23.66
N ARG A 323 -16.42 5.66 22.81
CA ARG A 323 -16.86 7.01 22.44
C ARG A 323 -18.14 6.95 21.61
N ARG A 324 -19.02 7.93 21.82
CA ARG A 324 -20.31 8.06 21.14
C ARG A 324 -20.18 8.05 19.61
N ALA A 325 -19.21 8.77 19.07
CA ALA A 325 -18.93 8.86 17.63
C ALA A 325 -18.80 7.51 16.91
N LEU A 326 -18.39 6.42 17.58
CA LEU A 326 -18.36 5.09 16.95
C LEU A 326 -19.75 4.52 16.64
N TYR A 327 -20.79 4.88 17.41
CA TYR A 327 -22.17 4.56 17.03
C TYR A 327 -22.63 5.41 15.85
N ASP A 328 -22.32 6.71 15.86
CA ASP A 328 -22.72 7.62 14.79
C ASP A 328 -22.01 7.29 13.45
N GLN A 329 -20.82 6.68 13.50
CA GLN A 329 -20.06 6.19 12.34
C GLN A 329 -20.44 4.76 11.90
N TYR A 330 -20.61 3.80 12.82
CA TYR A 330 -20.74 2.37 12.50
C TYR A 330 -22.12 1.74 12.78
N GLY A 331 -23.06 2.51 13.34
CA GLY A 331 -24.36 2.02 13.77
C GLY A 331 -24.31 1.09 14.99
N GLY A 332 -25.49 0.77 15.51
CA GLY A 332 -25.67 -0.09 16.69
C GLY A 332 -25.52 -1.58 16.41
N PHE A 333 -26.29 -2.40 17.12
CA PHE A 333 -26.32 -3.86 17.01
C PHE A 333 -27.07 -4.33 15.76
N ASP A 334 -26.59 -5.40 15.13
CA ASP A 334 -27.31 -6.07 14.05
C ASP A 334 -28.54 -6.82 14.59
N THR A 335 -29.73 -6.47 14.09
CA THR A 335 -31.01 -7.09 14.48
C THR A 335 -31.29 -8.43 13.81
N SER A 336 -30.51 -8.83 12.79
CA SER A 336 -30.53 -10.20 12.24
C SER A 336 -29.79 -11.19 13.14
N LEU A 337 -28.89 -10.72 14.01
CA LEU A 337 -28.24 -11.53 15.03
C LEU A 337 -29.07 -11.52 16.32
N SER A 338 -29.44 -12.72 16.76
CA SER A 338 -30.16 -12.97 18.02
C SER A 338 -29.24 -13.40 19.16
N ARG A 339 -27.96 -13.66 18.86
CA ARG A 339 -26.89 -14.04 19.80
C ARG A 339 -25.53 -13.70 19.19
N LEU A 340 -24.49 -13.50 20.03
CA LEU A 340 -23.16 -13.03 19.62
C LEU A 340 -23.15 -11.58 19.08
N VAL A 341 -24.18 -10.79 19.46
CA VAL A 341 -24.38 -9.40 19.05
C VAL A 341 -23.32 -8.46 19.65
N ASP A 342 -22.81 -8.85 20.82
CA ASP A 342 -21.63 -8.32 21.50
C ASP A 342 -20.37 -8.49 20.65
N TRP A 343 -20.14 -9.71 20.13
CA TRP A 343 -18.97 -10.02 19.32
C TRP A 343 -18.99 -9.27 17.98
N ASP A 344 -20.16 -9.14 17.33
CA ASP A 344 -20.31 -8.31 16.13
C ASP A 344 -19.99 -6.83 16.38
N LEU A 345 -20.62 -6.22 17.41
CA LEU A 345 -20.40 -4.82 17.75
C LEU A 345 -18.93 -4.54 18.11
N ILE A 346 -18.37 -5.34 19.01
CA ILE A 346 -16.99 -5.18 19.46
C ILE A 346 -16.04 -5.41 18.28
N ALA A 347 -16.26 -6.41 17.43
CA ALA A 347 -15.44 -6.63 16.23
C ALA A 347 -15.50 -5.46 15.24
N ARG A 348 -16.63 -4.76 15.09
CA ARG A 348 -16.71 -3.51 14.30
C ARG A 348 -15.99 -2.35 14.98
N TYR A 349 -16.34 -2.02 16.21
CA TYR A 349 -15.83 -0.82 16.92
C TYR A 349 -14.31 -0.91 17.22
N THR A 350 -13.76 -2.12 17.29
CA THR A 350 -12.30 -2.37 17.47
C THR A 350 -11.60 -2.79 16.16
N HIS A 351 -12.22 -2.57 15.00
CA HIS A 351 -11.58 -2.83 13.70
C HIS A 351 -10.51 -1.77 13.37
N LEU A 352 -10.69 -0.54 13.83
CA LEU A 352 -9.77 0.58 13.60
C LEU A 352 -8.81 0.84 14.78
N TYR A 353 -9.30 0.67 16.00
CA TYR A 353 -8.64 1.07 17.24
C TYR A 353 -8.38 -0.15 18.13
N GLU A 354 -7.16 -0.29 18.64
CA GLU A 354 -6.90 -1.19 19.76
C GLU A 354 -7.64 -0.66 21.01
N PRO A 355 -8.54 -1.46 21.61
CA PRO A 355 -9.20 -1.09 22.85
C PRO A 355 -8.21 -1.17 24.02
N VAL A 356 -8.19 -0.16 24.89
CA VAL A 356 -7.40 -0.22 26.12
C VAL A 356 -7.95 -1.33 27.02
N TYR A 357 -7.13 -2.34 27.31
CA TYR A 357 -7.42 -3.34 28.34
C TYR A 357 -6.91 -2.85 29.70
N LEU A 358 -7.83 -2.69 30.65
CA LEU A 358 -7.50 -2.47 32.04
C LEU A 358 -7.61 -3.81 32.80
N PRO A 359 -6.51 -4.37 33.37
CA PRO A 359 -6.54 -5.55 34.24
C PRO A 359 -7.17 -5.28 35.62
N LEU A 360 -8.32 -4.58 35.62
CA LEU A 360 -9.14 -4.25 36.77
C LEU A 360 -10.48 -5.00 36.68
N LEU A 361 -11.05 -5.38 37.81
CA LEU A 361 -12.40 -5.94 37.88
C LEU A 361 -13.44 -4.81 37.89
N GLY A 362 -14.39 -4.86 36.95
CA GLY A 362 -15.50 -3.90 36.86
C GLY A 362 -16.90 -4.49 36.99
N VAL A 363 -17.08 -5.79 36.76
CA VAL A 363 -18.38 -6.46 36.70
C VAL A 363 -18.39 -7.74 37.55
N ASP A 364 -19.47 -7.96 38.28
CA ASP A 364 -19.92 -9.27 38.73
C ASP A 364 -20.96 -9.81 37.73
N TYR A 365 -20.58 -10.83 36.96
CA TYR A 365 -21.41 -11.47 35.94
C TYR A 365 -22.10 -12.71 36.52
N PHE A 366 -23.43 -12.76 36.56
CA PHE A 366 -24.16 -13.85 37.20
C PHE A 366 -24.56 -14.95 36.21
N LEU A 367 -24.22 -16.21 36.53
CA LEU A 367 -24.61 -17.40 35.75
C LEU A 367 -25.66 -18.25 36.48
N ASP A 368 -26.77 -17.61 36.89
CA ASP A 368 -27.87 -18.32 37.54
C ASP A 368 -28.49 -19.36 36.58
N LYS A 369 -28.56 -20.61 37.04
CA LYS A 369 -29.07 -21.74 36.24
C LYS A 369 -30.58 -21.87 36.31
N SER A 370 -31.25 -21.20 37.24
CA SER A 370 -32.68 -21.22 37.49
C SER A 370 -33.45 -20.11 36.76
N GLU A 371 -32.80 -19.00 36.42
CA GLU A 371 -33.45 -17.89 35.70
C GLU A 371 -33.96 -18.28 34.30
N LEU A 372 -35.21 -17.92 34.04
CA LEU A 372 -35.95 -18.16 32.80
C LEU A 372 -35.53 -17.16 31.70
N GLY A 373 -35.89 -17.44 30.44
CA GLY A 373 -35.70 -16.51 29.30
C GLY A 373 -34.29 -16.43 28.70
N ASN A 374 -33.26 -16.91 29.39
CA ASN A 374 -31.85 -16.81 28.97
C ASN A 374 -31.56 -17.26 27.51
N ILE A 375 -31.30 -16.29 26.60
CA ILE A 375 -31.03 -16.47 25.16
C ILE A 375 -29.99 -17.57 24.86
N THR A 376 -28.99 -17.70 25.74
CA THR A 376 -27.95 -18.73 25.68
C THR A 376 -28.48 -20.17 25.61
N ARG A 377 -29.70 -20.42 26.10
CA ARG A 377 -30.39 -21.72 26.09
C ARG A 377 -31.50 -21.84 25.04
N THR A 378 -32.14 -20.74 24.65
CA THR A 378 -33.31 -20.75 23.74
C THR A 378 -32.93 -20.55 22.27
N VAL A 379 -31.81 -19.88 21.98
CA VAL A 379 -31.41 -19.51 20.61
C VAL A 379 -30.22 -20.36 20.11
N PRO A 380 -30.31 -20.96 18.90
CA PRO A 380 -29.23 -21.75 18.30
C PRO A 380 -27.92 -20.96 18.14
N LEU A 381 -26.84 -21.51 18.70
CA LEU A 381 -25.50 -20.94 18.59
C LEU A 381 -24.93 -21.06 17.16
N HIS A 382 -25.18 -22.18 16.47
CA HIS A 382 -24.54 -22.48 15.19
C HIS A 382 -24.91 -21.46 14.11
N THR A 383 -26.19 -21.11 13.99
CA THR A 383 -26.72 -20.20 12.96
C THR A 383 -26.13 -18.80 13.11
N ASN A 384 -26.20 -18.24 14.32
CA ASN A 384 -25.61 -16.94 14.65
C ASN A 384 -24.08 -16.94 14.45
N LYS A 385 -23.37 -18.01 14.86
CA LYS A 385 -21.92 -18.12 14.67
C LYS A 385 -21.53 -18.20 13.20
N SER A 386 -22.27 -18.93 12.36
CA SER A 386 -22.00 -18.98 10.90
C SER A 386 -22.28 -17.65 10.21
N ALA A 387 -23.35 -16.94 10.58
CA ALA A 387 -23.64 -15.60 10.06
C ALA A 387 -22.50 -14.62 10.41
N LEU A 388 -22.08 -14.58 11.67
CA LEU A 388 -20.99 -13.72 12.13
C LEU A 388 -19.63 -14.09 11.50
N LEU A 389 -19.27 -15.38 11.44
CA LEU A 389 -18.04 -15.83 10.78
C LEU A 389 -18.01 -15.50 9.28
N THR A 390 -19.17 -15.39 8.64
CA THR A 390 -19.26 -14.92 7.24
C THR A 390 -19.00 -13.42 7.14
N LYS A 391 -19.57 -12.59 8.02
CA LYS A 391 -19.30 -11.14 8.08
C LYS A 391 -17.81 -10.82 8.25
N ILE A 392 -17.12 -11.52 9.15
CA ILE A 392 -15.69 -11.29 9.44
C ILE A 392 -14.75 -12.15 8.57
N ARG A 393 -15.26 -12.89 7.58
CA ARG A 393 -14.45 -13.79 6.73
C ARG A 393 -13.31 -13.08 5.99
N PRO A 394 -13.47 -11.88 5.38
CA PRO A 394 -12.37 -11.22 4.68
C PRO A 394 -11.19 -10.93 5.61
N GLU A 395 -11.46 -10.43 6.82
CA GLU A 395 -10.41 -10.19 7.82
C GLU A 395 -9.76 -11.49 8.32
N ARG A 396 -10.52 -12.59 8.44
CA ARG A 396 -9.97 -13.91 8.79
C ARG A 396 -9.02 -14.45 7.71
N MET A 397 -9.34 -14.27 6.42
CA MET A 397 -8.44 -14.65 5.32
C MET A 397 -7.16 -13.81 5.34
N ARG A 398 -7.30 -12.48 5.42
CA ARG A 398 -6.21 -11.49 5.55
C ARG A 398 -5.27 -11.77 6.73
N ARG A 399 -5.80 -12.34 7.83
CA ARG A 399 -5.06 -12.72 9.05
C ARG A 399 -4.64 -14.20 9.12
N GLY A 400 -4.74 -14.94 8.00
CA GLY A 400 -4.28 -16.34 7.90
C GLY A 400 -5.08 -17.36 8.74
N LEU A 401 -6.28 -17.01 9.21
CA LEU A 401 -7.16 -17.86 10.01
C LEU A 401 -8.18 -18.65 9.18
N GLU A 402 -8.24 -18.36 7.88
CA GLU A 402 -9.13 -18.97 6.91
C GLU A 402 -8.33 -19.08 5.59
N PRO A 403 -8.00 -20.28 5.09
CA PRO A 403 -7.24 -20.41 3.85
C PRO A 403 -8.11 -20.01 2.64
N LEU A 404 -7.48 -19.47 1.60
CA LEU A 404 -8.15 -19.14 0.34
C LEU A 404 -8.53 -20.43 -0.41
N ARG A 405 -9.82 -20.60 -0.73
CA ARG A 405 -10.42 -21.79 -1.37
C ARG A 405 -11.21 -21.36 -2.60
N LEU A 406 -10.51 -21.31 -3.74
CA LEU A 406 -10.97 -20.73 -4.99
C LEU A 406 -11.97 -21.63 -5.73
N ALA A 407 -12.94 -20.98 -6.36
CA ALA A 407 -13.78 -21.51 -7.42
C ALA A 407 -13.55 -20.70 -8.71
N TYR A 408 -12.96 -21.34 -9.71
CA TYR A 408 -12.79 -20.77 -11.05
C TYR A 408 -14.03 -21.13 -11.88
N VAL A 409 -14.89 -20.16 -12.17
CA VAL A 409 -16.17 -20.36 -12.85
C VAL A 409 -16.07 -19.90 -14.30
N LEU A 410 -16.27 -20.84 -15.22
CA LEU A 410 -16.09 -20.68 -16.65
C LEU A 410 -17.38 -21.05 -17.40
N TRP A 411 -17.53 -20.55 -18.63
CA TRP A 411 -18.62 -21.03 -19.49
C TRP A 411 -18.23 -22.36 -20.15
N ASP A 412 -17.07 -22.39 -20.79
CA ASP A 412 -16.51 -23.52 -21.51
C ASP A 412 -15.12 -23.91 -20.98
N TRP A 413 -14.89 -25.22 -20.75
CA TRP A 413 -13.63 -25.73 -20.21
C TRP A 413 -13.30 -27.17 -20.67
N PRO A 414 -12.02 -27.51 -20.95
CA PRO A 414 -10.87 -26.61 -21.09
C PRO A 414 -10.80 -26.04 -22.52
N ALA A 415 -10.91 -24.72 -22.66
CA ALA A 415 -11.09 -24.08 -23.97
C ALA A 415 -9.76 -23.66 -24.62
N LEU A 416 -9.43 -24.23 -25.78
CA LEU A 416 -8.21 -23.91 -26.56
C LEU A 416 -8.03 -22.43 -26.89
N SER A 417 -9.12 -21.67 -27.02
CA SER A 417 -9.07 -20.23 -27.31
C SER A 417 -8.96 -19.34 -26.07
N GLN A 418 -8.74 -19.92 -24.89
CA GLN A 418 -8.67 -19.22 -23.60
C GLN A 418 -7.35 -19.54 -22.89
N THR A 419 -6.22 -19.44 -23.62
CA THR A 419 -4.88 -19.79 -23.12
C THR A 419 -4.50 -19.05 -21.83
N PHE A 420 -4.90 -17.78 -21.68
CA PHE A 420 -4.69 -17.01 -20.45
C PHE A 420 -5.33 -17.68 -19.21
N VAL A 421 -6.54 -18.26 -19.33
CA VAL A 421 -7.20 -19.00 -18.24
C VAL A 421 -6.41 -20.26 -17.88
N LEU A 422 -5.85 -20.94 -18.89
CA LEU A 422 -4.98 -22.09 -18.68
C LEU A 422 -3.72 -21.69 -17.92
N GLU A 423 -3.08 -20.55 -18.25
CA GLU A 423 -1.91 -20.04 -17.53
C GLU A 423 -2.23 -19.64 -16.08
N GLU A 424 -3.37 -18.99 -15.83
CA GLU A 424 -3.79 -18.56 -14.48
C GLU A 424 -4.04 -19.77 -13.56
N ILE A 425 -4.77 -20.78 -14.04
CA ILE A 425 -5.03 -22.01 -13.28
C ILE A 425 -3.75 -22.85 -13.13
N ARG A 426 -2.94 -22.98 -14.19
CA ARG A 426 -1.62 -23.63 -14.13
C ARG A 426 -0.73 -22.98 -13.06
N TRP A 427 -0.70 -21.64 -13.00
CA TRP A 427 0.06 -20.91 -12.00
C TRP A 427 -0.48 -21.16 -10.58
N LEU A 428 -1.80 -21.15 -10.39
CA LEU A 428 -2.43 -21.45 -9.09
C LEU A 428 -2.09 -22.86 -8.59
N VAL A 429 -2.21 -23.87 -9.46
CA VAL A 429 -1.88 -25.26 -9.13
C VAL A 429 -0.38 -25.42 -8.84
N ARG A 430 0.50 -24.86 -9.67
CA ARG A 430 1.96 -24.91 -9.47
C ARG A 430 2.43 -24.19 -8.19
N ASN A 431 1.68 -23.20 -7.70
CA ASN A 431 1.94 -22.51 -6.43
C ASN A 431 1.16 -23.10 -5.23
N GLY A 432 0.43 -24.21 -5.41
CA GLY A 432 -0.21 -24.95 -4.32
C GLY A 432 -1.48 -24.31 -3.74
N HIS A 433 -2.17 -23.45 -4.48
CA HIS A 433 -3.46 -22.89 -4.06
C HIS A 433 -4.60 -23.92 -4.19
N ASP A 434 -5.53 -23.94 -3.24
CA ASP A 434 -6.76 -24.75 -3.35
C ASP A 434 -7.71 -24.10 -4.38
N VAL A 435 -7.60 -24.53 -5.64
CA VAL A 435 -8.43 -24.12 -6.77
C VAL A 435 -9.19 -25.32 -7.36
N ARG A 436 -10.45 -25.08 -7.71
CA ARG A 436 -11.31 -26.02 -8.46
C ARG A 436 -12.02 -25.28 -9.58
N VAL A 437 -12.23 -25.95 -10.71
CA VAL A 437 -12.92 -25.39 -11.87
C VAL A 437 -14.39 -25.81 -11.87
N TYR A 438 -15.27 -24.91 -12.28
CA TYR A 438 -16.70 -25.15 -12.48
C TYR A 438 -17.10 -24.60 -13.85
N TYR A 439 -17.76 -25.40 -14.69
CA TYR A 439 -18.02 -25.02 -16.08
C TYR A 439 -19.39 -25.48 -16.61
N LYS A 440 -19.96 -24.76 -17.58
CA LYS A 440 -21.29 -25.06 -18.15
C LYS A 440 -21.23 -26.06 -19.31
N ILE A 441 -20.22 -25.94 -20.17
CA ILE A 441 -20.12 -26.62 -21.47
C ILE A 441 -18.72 -27.24 -21.64
N ALA A 442 -18.65 -28.50 -22.08
CA ALA A 442 -17.41 -29.05 -22.62
C ALA A 442 -17.25 -28.60 -24.09
N PRO A 443 -16.16 -27.93 -24.49
CA PRO A 443 -16.00 -27.39 -25.84
C PRO A 443 -15.68 -28.48 -26.88
N ASP A 444 -16.13 -28.29 -28.12
CA ASP A 444 -15.99 -29.27 -29.23
C ASP A 444 -14.53 -29.69 -29.50
N ARG A 445 -13.56 -28.81 -29.22
CA ARG A 445 -12.12 -29.09 -29.26
C ARG A 445 -11.49 -28.62 -27.95
N ALA A 446 -11.43 -29.54 -26.98
CA ALA A 446 -10.80 -29.31 -25.69
C ALA A 446 -9.28 -29.10 -25.79
N ALA A 447 -8.71 -28.36 -24.83
CA ALA A 447 -7.26 -28.24 -24.65
C ALA A 447 -6.71 -29.45 -23.87
N GLU A 448 -5.48 -29.86 -24.22
CA GLU A 448 -4.71 -30.80 -23.41
C GLU A 448 -4.12 -30.04 -22.19
N LEU A 449 -4.17 -30.65 -21.00
CA LEU A 449 -3.70 -30.05 -19.76
C LEU A 449 -2.38 -30.72 -19.31
N ASP A 450 -1.38 -29.91 -18.95
CA ASP A 450 -0.09 -30.36 -18.40
C ASP A 450 -0.08 -30.46 -16.86
N PHE A 451 -1.23 -30.20 -16.21
CA PHE A 451 -1.40 -30.19 -14.77
C PHE A 451 -2.72 -30.87 -14.36
N ASP A 452 -2.76 -31.39 -13.13
CA ASP A 452 -3.97 -31.97 -12.53
C ASP A 452 -4.86 -30.87 -11.93
N ILE A 453 -6.18 -31.01 -12.08
CA ILE A 453 -7.17 -30.02 -11.63
C ILE A 453 -8.57 -30.64 -11.49
N ASP A 454 -9.17 -30.46 -10.31
CA ASP A 454 -10.53 -30.91 -10.03
C ASP A 454 -11.55 -29.97 -10.71
N ALA A 455 -12.35 -30.52 -11.65
CA ALA A 455 -13.19 -29.76 -12.57
C ALA A 455 -14.61 -30.33 -12.69
N HIS A 456 -15.62 -29.51 -12.39
CA HIS A 456 -17.02 -29.91 -12.25
C HIS A 456 -17.91 -29.27 -13.31
N GLN A 457 -18.67 -30.07 -14.06
CA GLN A 457 -19.69 -29.53 -14.95
C GLN A 457 -20.98 -29.19 -14.17
N VAL A 458 -21.57 -28.02 -14.46
CA VAL A 458 -22.82 -27.53 -13.85
C VAL A 458 -23.88 -27.21 -14.90
N GLU A 459 -25.15 -27.44 -14.57
CA GLU A 459 -26.28 -27.09 -15.42
C GLU A 459 -26.76 -25.65 -15.24
N ASP A 460 -26.74 -25.12 -14.01
CA ASP A 460 -27.16 -23.76 -13.72
C ASP A 460 -26.46 -23.18 -12.47
N ALA A 461 -26.83 -21.96 -12.10
CA ALA A 461 -26.29 -21.27 -10.94
C ALA A 461 -26.71 -21.90 -9.59
N ALA A 462 -27.82 -22.63 -9.53
CA ALA A 462 -28.27 -23.28 -8.30
C ALA A 462 -27.46 -24.56 -8.03
N GLN A 463 -27.22 -25.39 -9.06
CA GLN A 463 -26.28 -26.51 -8.94
C GLN A 463 -24.86 -26.01 -8.64
N LEU A 464 -24.43 -24.90 -9.23
CA LEU A 464 -23.16 -24.26 -8.88
C LEU A 464 -23.14 -23.87 -7.40
N ALA A 465 -24.16 -23.16 -6.90
CA ALA A 465 -24.25 -22.78 -5.49
C ALA A 465 -24.19 -23.98 -4.52
N ASP A 466 -24.89 -25.08 -4.84
CA ASP A 466 -24.86 -26.30 -4.04
C ASP A 466 -23.45 -26.93 -4.00
N LEU A 467 -22.74 -26.98 -5.15
CA LEU A 467 -21.36 -27.48 -5.21
C LEU A 467 -20.35 -26.54 -4.53
N LEU A 468 -20.52 -25.22 -4.66
CA LEU A 468 -19.69 -24.24 -3.96
C LEU A 468 -19.76 -24.43 -2.43
N GLN A 469 -20.95 -24.72 -1.90
CA GLN A 469 -21.14 -25.05 -0.48
C GLN A 469 -20.56 -26.44 -0.14
N ALA A 470 -20.83 -27.47 -0.95
CA ALA A 470 -20.36 -28.84 -0.71
C ALA A 470 -18.82 -28.98 -0.77
N HIS A 471 -18.15 -28.14 -1.57
CA HIS A 471 -16.69 -28.09 -1.69
C HIS A 471 -16.04 -26.99 -0.83
N ASP A 472 -16.80 -26.36 0.08
CA ASP A 472 -16.34 -25.29 0.99
C ASP A 472 -15.52 -24.22 0.26
N ARG A 473 -16.08 -23.66 -0.82
CA ARG A 473 -15.48 -22.56 -1.57
C ARG A 473 -15.74 -21.24 -0.84
N ASN A 474 -14.76 -20.34 -0.84
CA ASN A 474 -14.86 -19.06 -0.12
C ASN A 474 -14.50 -17.82 -0.95
N GLN A 475 -14.05 -18.01 -2.19
CA GLN A 475 -13.82 -16.96 -3.18
C GLN A 475 -14.15 -17.48 -4.59
N ILE A 476 -14.89 -16.70 -5.38
CA ILE A 476 -15.15 -16.98 -6.80
C ILE A 476 -14.29 -16.09 -7.69
N HIS A 477 -13.81 -16.63 -8.81
CA HIS A 477 -13.31 -15.88 -9.96
C HIS A 477 -13.99 -16.36 -11.23
N ALA A 478 -14.24 -15.47 -12.19
CA ALA A 478 -14.82 -15.81 -13.49
C ALA A 478 -14.22 -14.98 -14.62
N HIS A 479 -14.30 -15.48 -15.85
CA HIS A 479 -13.98 -14.70 -17.05
C HIS A 479 -15.24 -14.46 -17.89
N PHE A 480 -15.24 -13.32 -18.58
CA PHE A 480 -16.33 -12.76 -19.36
C PHE A 480 -17.53 -12.35 -18.50
N ALA A 481 -17.94 -11.08 -18.65
CA ALA A 481 -19.15 -10.55 -18.03
C ALA A 481 -20.37 -11.40 -18.42
N TYR A 482 -20.54 -11.66 -19.72
CA TYR A 482 -21.59 -12.52 -20.27
C TYR A 482 -20.98 -13.57 -21.23
N PRO A 483 -21.48 -14.83 -21.22
CA PRO A 483 -22.57 -15.35 -20.40
C PRO A 483 -22.16 -15.79 -18.98
N CYS A 484 -20.88 -16.02 -18.71
CA CYS A 484 -20.43 -16.71 -17.50
C CYS A 484 -20.83 -15.96 -16.21
N THR A 485 -20.39 -14.71 -16.06
CA THR A 485 -20.59 -13.99 -14.79
C THR A 485 -22.07 -13.69 -14.56
N THR A 486 -22.78 -13.14 -15.55
CA THR A 486 -24.21 -12.78 -15.44
C THR A 486 -25.11 -13.99 -15.10
N ASN A 487 -24.86 -15.15 -15.72
CA ASN A 487 -25.82 -16.27 -15.68
C ASN A 487 -25.45 -17.37 -14.67
N LEU A 488 -24.20 -17.44 -14.21
CA LEU A 488 -23.71 -18.49 -13.32
C LEU A 488 -23.04 -17.93 -12.07
N ALA A 489 -21.92 -17.21 -12.23
CA ALA A 489 -21.08 -16.84 -11.10
C ALA A 489 -21.77 -15.86 -10.14
N TRP A 490 -22.44 -14.83 -10.66
CA TRP A 490 -23.12 -13.82 -9.84
C TRP A 490 -24.36 -14.36 -9.12
N PRO A 491 -25.31 -15.07 -9.77
CA PRO A 491 -26.45 -15.64 -9.05
C PRO A 491 -26.03 -16.72 -8.03
N ALA A 492 -24.99 -17.52 -8.32
CA ALA A 492 -24.45 -18.47 -7.36
C ALA A 492 -23.75 -17.77 -6.17
N ALA A 493 -23.02 -16.67 -6.40
CA ALA A 493 -22.48 -15.82 -5.34
C ALA A 493 -23.61 -15.28 -4.44
N GLN A 494 -24.69 -14.75 -5.02
CA GLN A 494 -25.87 -14.27 -4.27
C GLN A 494 -26.54 -15.37 -3.44
N GLN A 495 -26.69 -16.59 -3.97
CA GLN A 495 -27.28 -17.73 -3.25
C GLN A 495 -26.38 -18.24 -2.10
N THR A 496 -25.06 -18.06 -2.20
CA THR A 496 -24.09 -18.62 -1.24
C THR A 496 -23.49 -17.61 -0.26
N GLY A 497 -23.60 -16.30 -0.55
CA GLY A 497 -22.88 -15.24 0.17
C GLY A 497 -21.36 -15.27 -0.04
N ILE A 498 -20.87 -15.95 -1.10
CA ILE A 498 -19.44 -16.03 -1.43
C ILE A 498 -19.06 -14.79 -2.26
N PRO A 499 -18.00 -14.04 -1.89
CA PRO A 499 -17.53 -12.91 -2.69
C PRO A 499 -16.93 -13.38 -4.02
N PHE A 500 -17.03 -12.51 -5.04
CA PHE A 500 -16.55 -12.81 -6.39
C PHE A 500 -15.77 -11.65 -7.02
N THR A 501 -14.96 -12.04 -8.01
CA THR A 501 -14.29 -11.15 -8.96
C THR A 501 -14.50 -11.69 -10.36
N PHE A 502 -14.36 -10.85 -11.38
CA PHE A 502 -14.33 -11.34 -12.76
C PHE A 502 -13.48 -10.45 -13.67
N PHE A 503 -12.97 -11.04 -14.76
CA PHE A 503 -12.27 -10.31 -15.82
C PHE A 503 -13.21 -10.14 -17.04
N ALA A 504 -13.41 -8.89 -17.49
CA ALA A 504 -14.10 -8.60 -18.75
C ALA A 504 -13.07 -8.27 -19.84
N HIS A 505 -13.21 -8.93 -20.99
CA HIS A 505 -12.14 -9.00 -22.00
C HIS A 505 -12.39 -8.08 -23.18
N ALA A 506 -13.49 -8.30 -23.91
CA ALA A 506 -13.91 -7.42 -25.00
C ALA A 506 -15.31 -7.77 -25.51
N VAL A 507 -15.48 -8.95 -26.13
CA VAL A 507 -16.73 -9.34 -26.81
C VAL A 507 -17.92 -9.41 -25.84
N ASP A 508 -17.66 -9.66 -24.57
CA ASP A 508 -18.60 -9.72 -23.46
C ASP A 508 -19.10 -8.35 -22.97
N ILE A 509 -18.35 -7.28 -23.26
CA ILE A 509 -18.67 -5.90 -22.83
C ILE A 509 -18.86 -4.89 -23.96
N PHE A 510 -18.21 -5.03 -25.12
CA PHE A 510 -18.33 -4.06 -26.22
C PHE A 510 -19.34 -4.47 -27.31
N HIS A 511 -19.44 -5.78 -27.63
CA HIS A 511 -20.39 -6.22 -28.66
C HIS A 511 -21.84 -5.98 -28.19
N GLU A 512 -22.60 -5.19 -28.96
CA GLU A 512 -23.98 -4.77 -28.65
C GLU A 512 -24.90 -5.87 -28.11
N ASN A 513 -24.84 -7.09 -28.67
CA ASN A 513 -25.72 -8.18 -28.28
C ASN A 513 -25.45 -8.69 -26.85
N ASN A 514 -24.21 -8.53 -26.38
CA ASN A 514 -23.79 -8.85 -25.02
C ASN A 514 -23.97 -7.63 -24.09
N VAL A 515 -23.71 -6.39 -24.56
CA VAL A 515 -24.07 -5.16 -23.83
C VAL A 515 -25.54 -5.19 -23.37
N LYS A 516 -26.46 -5.58 -24.27
CA LYS A 516 -27.90 -5.67 -24.02
C LYS A 516 -28.31 -6.80 -23.04
N ARG A 517 -27.36 -7.56 -22.50
CA ARG A 517 -27.59 -8.78 -21.68
C ARG A 517 -26.67 -8.94 -20.47
N ASN A 518 -25.48 -8.36 -20.48
CA ASN A 518 -24.44 -8.65 -19.49
C ASN A 518 -24.73 -8.08 -18.09
N ARG A 519 -25.59 -7.06 -18.01
CA ARG A 519 -25.99 -6.39 -16.76
C ARG A 519 -24.78 -5.92 -15.94
N VAL A 520 -23.67 -5.57 -16.60
CA VAL A 520 -22.35 -5.40 -15.96
C VAL A 520 -22.37 -4.36 -14.82
N ALA A 521 -23.15 -3.28 -14.95
CA ALA A 521 -23.33 -2.31 -13.87
C ALA A 521 -24.03 -2.89 -12.63
N GLU A 522 -25.05 -3.74 -12.81
CA GLU A 522 -25.73 -4.43 -11.70
C GLU A 522 -24.81 -5.46 -11.03
N VAL A 523 -24.09 -6.26 -11.84
CA VAL A 523 -23.11 -7.26 -11.38
C VAL A 523 -22.03 -6.61 -10.51
N VAL A 524 -21.47 -5.47 -10.96
CA VAL A 524 -20.40 -4.78 -10.24
C VAL A 524 -20.94 -3.99 -9.03
N ALA A 525 -22.16 -3.45 -9.10
CA ALA A 525 -22.78 -2.77 -7.96
C ALA A 525 -22.99 -3.70 -6.75
N ASP A 526 -23.25 -4.99 -6.98
CA ASP A 526 -23.47 -6.00 -5.94
C ASP A 526 -22.37 -5.99 -4.85
N PRO A 527 -22.69 -5.93 -3.53
CA PRO A 527 -21.70 -5.95 -2.46
C PRO A 527 -20.73 -7.14 -2.47
N LEU A 528 -21.12 -8.29 -3.06
CA LEU A 528 -20.26 -9.47 -3.20
C LEU A 528 -19.21 -9.32 -4.31
N CYS A 529 -19.42 -8.42 -5.28
CA CYS A 529 -18.41 -8.13 -6.31
C CYS A 529 -17.30 -7.25 -5.73
N GLN A 530 -16.12 -7.83 -5.47
CA GLN A 530 -14.94 -7.11 -4.97
C GLN A 530 -14.32 -6.23 -6.06
N ARG A 531 -14.07 -6.81 -7.24
CA ARG A 531 -13.43 -6.16 -8.40
C ARG A 531 -13.89 -6.73 -9.73
N LEU A 532 -14.01 -5.83 -10.70
CA LEU A 532 -14.01 -6.12 -12.13
C LEU A 532 -12.61 -5.79 -12.69
N PHE A 533 -11.94 -6.79 -13.25
CA PHE A 533 -10.68 -6.60 -13.95
C PHE A 533 -10.91 -6.30 -15.44
N VAL A 534 -10.18 -5.32 -15.97
CA VAL A 534 -10.18 -4.93 -17.38
C VAL A 534 -8.77 -4.58 -17.84
N HIS A 535 -8.52 -4.56 -19.15
CA HIS A 535 -7.19 -4.25 -19.67
C HIS A 535 -6.71 -2.83 -19.34
N GLY A 536 -7.55 -1.79 -19.48
CA GLY A 536 -7.10 -0.40 -19.29
C GLY A 536 -8.19 0.67 -19.27
N ASP A 537 -7.77 1.93 -19.47
CA ASP A 537 -8.60 3.12 -19.36
C ASP A 537 -9.64 3.26 -20.49
N TYR A 538 -9.40 2.72 -21.68
CA TYR A 538 -10.42 2.58 -22.72
C TYR A 538 -11.64 1.81 -22.20
N HIS A 539 -11.39 0.68 -21.52
CA HIS A 539 -12.46 -0.15 -20.95
C HIS A 539 -13.20 0.59 -19.84
N ARG A 540 -12.46 1.29 -18.96
CA ARG A 540 -13.06 2.12 -17.90
C ARG A 540 -13.97 3.21 -18.47
N ARG A 541 -13.51 3.96 -19.49
CA ARG A 541 -14.28 5.02 -20.16
C ARG A 541 -15.53 4.54 -20.88
N PHE A 542 -15.54 3.28 -21.34
CA PHE A 542 -16.74 2.67 -21.91
C PHE A 542 -17.74 2.21 -20.83
N LEU A 543 -17.25 1.66 -19.72
CA LEU A 543 -18.07 1.09 -18.65
C LEU A 543 -18.65 2.15 -17.69
N GLU A 544 -17.92 3.24 -17.45
CA GLU A 544 -18.32 4.33 -16.55
C GLU A 544 -19.65 5.00 -16.98
N PRO A 545 -19.89 5.39 -18.25
CA PRO A 545 -21.18 5.88 -18.73
C PRO A 545 -22.34 4.86 -18.65
N LEU A 546 -22.05 3.56 -18.51
CA LEU A 546 -23.05 2.51 -18.29
C LEU A 546 -23.44 2.36 -16.81
N GLY A 547 -22.86 3.17 -15.91
CA GLY A 547 -23.14 3.15 -14.48
C GLY A 547 -22.30 2.13 -13.69
N VAL A 548 -21.21 1.62 -14.26
CA VAL A 548 -20.30 0.71 -13.55
C VAL A 548 -19.47 1.49 -12.52
N PRO A 549 -19.49 1.13 -11.21
CA PRO A 549 -18.72 1.81 -10.18
C PRO A 549 -17.20 1.76 -10.45
N THR A 550 -16.60 2.91 -10.77
CA THR A 550 -15.17 3.04 -11.09
C THR A 550 -14.26 2.54 -9.96
N ALA A 551 -14.61 2.80 -8.70
CA ALA A 551 -13.91 2.30 -7.50
C ALA A 551 -13.87 0.76 -7.35
N LYS A 552 -14.57 0.01 -8.22
CA LYS A 552 -14.49 -1.45 -8.33
C LYS A 552 -13.83 -1.94 -9.62
N ILE A 553 -13.49 -1.05 -10.56
CA ILE A 553 -12.69 -1.40 -11.74
C ILE A 553 -11.21 -1.46 -11.29
N ALA A 554 -10.47 -2.46 -11.77
CA ALA A 554 -9.03 -2.55 -11.60
C ALA A 554 -8.36 -2.93 -12.92
N TYR A 555 -7.24 -2.29 -13.24
CA TYR A 555 -6.47 -2.63 -14.43
C TYR A 555 -5.62 -3.87 -14.17
N ASN A 556 -5.71 -4.84 -15.07
CA ASN A 556 -4.88 -6.03 -15.08
C ASN A 556 -4.73 -6.56 -16.52
N PHE A 557 -3.63 -7.23 -16.83
CA PHE A 557 -3.49 -7.93 -18.10
C PHE A 557 -3.90 -9.39 -17.95
N GLN A 558 -4.46 -9.95 -19.02
CA GLN A 558 -4.62 -11.40 -19.17
C GLN A 558 -3.25 -12.09 -18.99
N ALA A 559 -3.22 -13.24 -18.33
CA ALA A 559 -1.97 -13.98 -18.20
C ALA A 559 -1.41 -14.39 -19.57
N VAL A 560 -0.09 -14.30 -19.69
CA VAL A 560 0.66 -14.70 -20.87
C VAL A 560 2.04 -15.15 -20.42
N ASP A 561 2.45 -16.32 -20.88
CA ASP A 561 3.81 -16.81 -20.74
C ASP A 561 4.69 -16.16 -21.80
N LEU A 562 5.60 -15.28 -21.38
CA LEU A 562 6.53 -14.56 -22.25
C LEU A 562 7.93 -15.22 -22.26
N GLU A 563 8.19 -16.19 -21.38
CA GLU A 563 9.49 -16.87 -21.26
C GLU A 563 9.71 -17.82 -22.45
N GLU A 564 8.71 -18.63 -22.81
CA GLU A 564 8.74 -19.45 -24.04
C GLU A 564 8.65 -18.61 -25.34
N PHE A 565 8.25 -17.34 -25.29
CA PHE A 565 8.43 -16.39 -26.41
C PHE A 565 9.82 -15.72 -26.41
N GLY A 566 10.69 -16.04 -25.45
CA GLY A 566 12.08 -15.59 -25.44
C GLY A 566 12.28 -14.17 -24.92
N LEU A 567 11.49 -13.69 -23.95
CA LEU A 567 11.62 -12.35 -23.36
C LEU A 567 13.03 -12.07 -22.79
N ASP A 568 13.77 -13.09 -22.36
CA ASP A 568 15.16 -12.97 -21.89
C ASP A 568 16.21 -13.57 -22.84
N ALA A 569 15.79 -13.98 -24.04
CA ALA A 569 16.71 -14.27 -25.14
C ALA A 569 17.28 -12.96 -25.76
N PRO A 570 18.39 -13.01 -26.52
CA PRO A 570 18.87 -11.87 -27.29
C PRO A 570 17.86 -11.40 -28.34
N VAL A 571 17.69 -10.08 -28.49
CA VAL A 571 16.73 -9.45 -29.40
C VAL A 571 16.93 -9.89 -30.86
N MET A 572 15.85 -10.31 -31.50
CA MET A 572 15.83 -10.70 -32.92
C MET A 572 16.36 -9.59 -33.83
N GLN A 573 17.40 -9.90 -34.60
CA GLN A 573 17.97 -8.98 -35.59
C GLN A 573 17.15 -9.05 -36.88
N VAL A 574 16.32 -8.02 -37.10
CA VAL A 574 15.50 -7.81 -38.31
C VAL A 574 16.40 -7.61 -39.55
N ARG A 575 16.11 -8.27 -40.67
CA ARG A 575 17.01 -8.35 -41.84
C ARG A 575 16.44 -7.64 -43.04
N ARG A 576 16.77 -6.35 -43.17
CA ARG A 576 16.30 -5.45 -44.24
C ARG A 576 16.99 -5.67 -45.60
N ASP A 577 17.12 -6.94 -46.01
CA ASP A 577 17.73 -7.39 -47.27
C ASP A 577 16.66 -7.55 -48.37
N GLY A 578 16.10 -6.43 -48.85
CA GLY A 578 15.06 -6.38 -49.88
C GLY A 578 13.75 -5.76 -49.40
N PRO A 579 12.60 -6.09 -50.02
CA PRO A 579 11.28 -5.70 -49.53
C PRO A 579 11.03 -6.25 -48.12
N LEU A 580 10.43 -5.44 -47.24
CA LEU A 580 10.13 -5.86 -45.86
C LEU A 580 9.05 -6.96 -45.84
N LYS A 581 9.12 -7.85 -44.85
CA LYS A 581 8.12 -8.89 -44.62
C LYS A 581 7.24 -8.56 -43.43
N GLY A 582 6.00 -8.16 -43.69
CA GLY A 582 4.97 -8.02 -42.68
C GLY A 582 4.27 -9.37 -42.42
N MET A 583 4.01 -9.70 -41.17
CA MET A 583 3.19 -10.84 -40.79
C MET A 583 1.88 -10.39 -40.15
N PHE A 584 0.76 -10.88 -40.67
CA PHE A 584 -0.53 -10.86 -39.97
C PHE A 584 -0.84 -12.27 -39.47
N ILE A 585 -1.36 -12.39 -38.25
CA ILE A 585 -1.99 -13.62 -37.78
C ILE A 585 -3.26 -13.32 -36.98
N GLY A 586 -4.37 -13.99 -37.33
CA GLY A 586 -5.64 -13.79 -36.65
C GLY A 586 -6.83 -14.47 -37.34
N ARG A 587 -7.98 -14.49 -36.65
CA ARG A 587 -9.24 -14.96 -37.24
C ARG A 587 -9.72 -13.96 -38.29
N PHE A 588 -10.16 -14.44 -39.45
CA PHE A 588 -10.66 -13.57 -40.52
C PHE A 588 -12.10 -13.14 -40.20
N VAL A 589 -12.17 -12.06 -39.41
CA VAL A 589 -13.39 -11.34 -39.02
C VAL A 589 -13.13 -9.84 -39.09
N GLU A 590 -14.15 -9.08 -39.46
CA GLU A 590 -14.23 -7.61 -39.50
C GLU A 590 -13.29 -6.86 -38.54
N LYS A 591 -13.38 -7.11 -37.21
CA LYS A 591 -12.58 -6.39 -36.20
C LYS A 591 -11.06 -6.58 -36.28
N LYS A 592 -10.56 -7.58 -37.03
CA LYS A 592 -9.12 -7.72 -37.32
C LYS A 592 -8.64 -6.84 -38.47
N GLY A 593 -9.55 -6.11 -39.13
CA GLY A 593 -9.25 -5.05 -40.11
C GLY A 593 -8.45 -5.49 -41.34
N LEU A 594 -8.56 -6.77 -41.74
CA LEU A 594 -7.94 -7.28 -42.96
C LEU A 594 -8.21 -6.43 -44.23
N PRO A 595 -9.42 -5.87 -44.45
CA PRO A 595 -9.64 -4.92 -45.56
C PRO A 595 -8.67 -3.73 -45.56
N VAL A 596 -8.38 -3.16 -44.38
CA VAL A 596 -7.45 -2.03 -44.21
C VAL A 596 -6.03 -2.44 -44.61
N LEU A 597 -5.62 -3.67 -44.26
CA LEU A 597 -4.33 -4.22 -44.64
C LEU A 597 -4.19 -4.41 -46.16
N LEU A 598 -5.25 -4.88 -46.84
CA LEU A 598 -5.23 -5.07 -48.28
C LEU A 598 -5.18 -3.73 -49.04
N ASP A 599 -5.94 -2.75 -48.57
CA ASP A 599 -5.93 -1.39 -49.14
C ASP A 599 -4.60 -0.66 -48.85
N ALA A 600 -3.91 -0.97 -47.74
CA ALA A 600 -2.55 -0.50 -47.46
C ALA A 600 -1.50 -1.23 -48.31
N ALA A 601 -1.63 -2.55 -48.49
CA ALA A 601 -0.75 -3.34 -49.34
C ALA A 601 -0.79 -2.90 -50.82
N ALA A 602 -1.96 -2.44 -51.30
CA ALA A 602 -2.14 -1.83 -52.62
C ALA A 602 -1.33 -0.52 -52.79
N GLN A 603 -1.19 0.27 -51.72
CA GLN A 603 -0.43 1.53 -51.73
C GLN A 603 1.09 1.31 -51.63
N LEU A 604 1.51 0.24 -50.96
CA LEU A 604 2.93 -0.11 -50.77
C LEU A 604 3.52 -0.85 -51.99
N GLY A 605 2.81 -1.84 -52.52
CA GLY A 605 3.29 -2.66 -53.64
C GLY A 605 4.46 -3.62 -53.33
N PRO A 606 4.76 -4.56 -54.25
CA PRO A 606 5.64 -5.70 -54.00
C PRO A 606 7.12 -5.37 -53.82
N ASP A 607 7.59 -4.25 -54.37
CA ASP A 607 9.00 -3.84 -54.26
C ASP A 607 9.32 -3.17 -52.92
N GLN A 608 8.29 -2.76 -52.15
CA GLN A 608 8.46 -2.17 -50.81
C GLN A 608 8.20 -3.19 -49.70
N VAL A 609 7.06 -3.89 -49.76
CA VAL A 609 6.59 -4.76 -48.67
C VAL A 609 5.85 -5.98 -49.22
N GLN A 610 6.14 -7.15 -48.64
CA GLN A 610 5.39 -8.41 -48.81
C GLN A 610 4.71 -8.77 -47.49
N PHE A 611 3.50 -9.33 -47.56
CA PHE A 611 2.71 -9.72 -46.39
C PHE A 611 2.39 -11.21 -46.38
N ASP A 612 2.73 -11.90 -45.30
CA ASP A 612 2.25 -13.25 -45.00
C ASP A 612 1.04 -13.16 -44.04
N VAL A 613 -0.13 -13.62 -44.49
CA VAL A 613 -1.41 -13.48 -43.79
C VAL A 613 -1.92 -14.85 -43.35
N TYR A 614 -1.75 -15.18 -42.07
CA TYR A 614 -2.11 -16.46 -41.47
C TYR A 614 -3.49 -16.43 -40.80
N GLY A 615 -4.36 -17.40 -41.11
CA GLY A 615 -5.61 -17.56 -40.38
C GLY A 615 -6.71 -18.31 -41.13
N TYR A 616 -7.95 -18.07 -40.68
CA TYR A 616 -9.21 -18.53 -41.28
C TYR A 616 -10.38 -17.77 -40.62
N GLY A 617 -11.55 -17.71 -41.25
CA GLY A 617 -12.75 -17.15 -40.62
C GLY A 617 -13.92 -16.91 -41.56
N ARG A 618 -15.04 -16.41 -41.02
CA ARG A 618 -16.29 -16.20 -41.78
C ARG A 618 -16.16 -15.17 -42.92
N ASP A 619 -15.20 -14.25 -42.82
CA ASP A 619 -15.02 -13.16 -43.79
C ASP A 619 -13.90 -13.51 -44.82
N GLU A 620 -13.40 -14.75 -44.83
CA GLU A 620 -12.26 -15.18 -45.65
C GLU A 620 -12.47 -15.02 -47.15
N ASP A 621 -13.61 -15.46 -47.69
CA ASP A 621 -13.90 -15.33 -49.12
C ASP A 621 -13.94 -13.85 -49.55
N ALA A 622 -14.53 -12.98 -48.72
CA ALA A 622 -14.62 -11.54 -49.00
C ALA A 622 -13.25 -10.84 -48.98
N VAL A 623 -12.36 -11.26 -48.07
CA VAL A 623 -10.97 -10.77 -47.99
C VAL A 623 -10.15 -11.25 -49.20
N ARG A 624 -10.30 -12.52 -49.60
CA ARG A 624 -9.65 -13.05 -50.81
C ARG A 624 -10.13 -12.34 -52.08
N GLU A 625 -11.45 -12.16 -52.23
CA GLU A 625 -12.00 -11.36 -53.34
C GLU A 625 -11.50 -9.91 -53.35
N GLN A 626 -11.27 -9.27 -52.19
CA GLN A 626 -10.71 -7.92 -52.15
C GLN A 626 -9.27 -7.89 -52.68
N ALA A 627 -8.43 -8.86 -52.28
CA ALA A 627 -7.07 -8.97 -52.81
C ALA A 627 -7.03 -9.20 -54.33
N ASP A 628 -7.94 -10.05 -54.84
CA ASP A 628 -8.10 -10.28 -56.29
C ASP A 628 -8.60 -9.02 -57.02
N ARG A 629 -9.59 -8.29 -56.47
CA ARG A 629 -10.09 -7.02 -57.02
C ARG A 629 -9.03 -5.92 -57.07
N LEU A 630 -8.13 -5.88 -56.09
CA LEU A 630 -7.01 -4.95 -56.01
C LEU A 630 -5.79 -5.41 -56.85
N GLY A 631 -5.77 -6.66 -57.31
CA GLY A 631 -4.67 -7.23 -58.09
C GLY A 631 -3.37 -7.42 -57.29
N LEU A 632 -3.46 -7.68 -55.99
CA LEU A 632 -2.31 -7.71 -55.09
C LEU A 632 -1.34 -8.84 -55.43
N GLN A 633 -0.07 -8.49 -55.67
CA GLN A 633 1.03 -9.44 -55.88
C GLN A 633 1.93 -9.59 -54.65
N ASN A 634 1.59 -8.89 -53.56
CA ASN A 634 2.40 -8.76 -52.35
C ASN A 634 1.70 -9.24 -51.08
N VAL A 635 0.63 -10.03 -51.21
CA VAL A 635 -0.07 -10.67 -50.10
C VAL A 635 -0.15 -12.18 -50.35
N ALA A 636 0.40 -12.97 -49.42
CA ALA A 636 0.33 -14.43 -49.42
C ALA A 636 -0.60 -14.90 -48.29
N PHE A 637 -1.70 -15.54 -48.66
CA PHE A 637 -2.66 -16.09 -47.69
C PHE A 637 -2.30 -17.52 -47.29
N HIS A 638 -2.10 -17.73 -45.99
CA HIS A 638 -1.79 -19.01 -45.37
C HIS A 638 -2.93 -19.46 -44.46
N GLY A 639 -3.06 -20.78 -44.24
CA GLY A 639 -4.02 -21.33 -43.30
C GLY A 639 -3.68 -21.08 -41.83
N PRO A 640 -4.45 -21.67 -40.88
CA PRO A 640 -4.10 -21.68 -39.47
C PRO A 640 -2.74 -22.35 -39.21
N LEU A 641 -2.08 -21.91 -38.15
CA LEU A 641 -0.89 -22.55 -37.58
C LEU A 641 -1.34 -23.33 -36.33
N ASP A 642 -1.22 -24.66 -36.34
CA ASP A 642 -1.51 -25.51 -35.17
C ASP A 642 -0.33 -25.48 -34.18
N GLY A 643 -0.46 -24.68 -33.12
CA GLY A 643 0.45 -24.66 -31.97
C GLY A 643 1.50 -23.54 -31.98
N ARG A 644 2.24 -23.45 -30.87
CA ARG A 644 3.12 -22.31 -30.54
C ARG A 644 4.36 -22.20 -31.43
N GLU A 645 5.12 -23.29 -31.58
CA GLU A 645 6.37 -23.26 -32.36
C GLU A 645 6.14 -22.82 -33.82
N PRO A 646 5.14 -23.31 -34.57
CA PRO A 646 4.84 -22.77 -35.91
C PRO A 646 4.56 -21.27 -35.95
N VAL A 647 3.92 -20.68 -34.93
CA VAL A 647 3.69 -19.22 -34.83
C VAL A 647 5.01 -18.49 -34.60
N ILE A 648 5.83 -18.97 -33.65
CA ILE A 648 7.15 -18.40 -33.38
C ILE A 648 8.02 -18.50 -34.64
N ASP A 649 8.00 -19.62 -35.35
CA ASP A 649 8.77 -19.84 -36.56
C ASP A 649 8.26 -19.01 -37.75
N ALA A 650 6.99 -18.59 -37.77
CA ALA A 650 6.50 -17.59 -38.73
C ALA A 650 7.01 -16.19 -38.35
N MET A 651 6.89 -15.80 -37.08
CA MET A 651 7.39 -14.51 -36.56
C MET A 651 8.90 -14.35 -36.79
N ARG A 652 9.70 -15.40 -36.58
CA ARG A 652 11.16 -15.46 -36.88
C ARG A 652 11.53 -15.23 -38.35
N LYS A 653 10.57 -15.29 -39.29
CA LYS A 653 10.77 -15.09 -40.74
C LYS A 653 10.31 -13.71 -41.23
N ALA A 654 9.55 -12.98 -40.40
CA ALA A 654 9.06 -11.65 -40.68
C ALA A 654 10.07 -10.57 -40.22
N ASP A 655 9.92 -9.36 -40.77
CA ASP A 655 10.62 -8.15 -40.31
C ASP A 655 9.75 -7.31 -39.36
N PHE A 656 8.43 -7.47 -39.41
CA PHE A 656 7.48 -6.86 -38.47
C PHE A 656 6.14 -7.63 -38.39
N LEU A 657 5.43 -7.50 -37.27
CA LEU A 657 4.03 -7.88 -37.12
C LEU A 657 3.12 -6.71 -37.51
N VAL A 658 2.00 -6.99 -38.20
CA VAL A 658 0.94 -6.00 -38.45
C VAL A 658 -0.39 -6.43 -37.79
N VAL A 659 -0.96 -5.52 -36.99
CA VAL A 659 -2.21 -5.70 -36.23
C VAL A 659 -3.17 -4.55 -36.56
N PRO A 660 -3.84 -4.58 -37.73
CA PRO A 660 -4.58 -3.46 -38.30
C PRO A 660 -6.04 -3.44 -37.79
N SER A 661 -6.26 -3.73 -36.52
CA SER A 661 -7.58 -4.02 -35.96
C SER A 661 -8.49 -2.79 -35.86
N VAL A 662 -9.81 -3.01 -35.78
CA VAL A 662 -10.83 -1.95 -35.81
C VAL A 662 -11.98 -2.29 -34.87
N VAL A 663 -12.69 -1.27 -34.37
CA VAL A 663 -14.04 -1.49 -33.81
C VAL A 663 -14.98 -1.87 -34.96
N ALA A 664 -15.57 -3.07 -34.90
CA ALA A 664 -16.54 -3.54 -35.88
C ALA A 664 -17.91 -2.85 -35.74
N ALA A 665 -18.73 -2.87 -36.79
CA ALA A 665 -20.02 -2.20 -36.87
C ALA A 665 -21.07 -2.70 -35.85
N ASN A 666 -20.79 -3.77 -35.12
CA ASN A 666 -21.60 -4.35 -34.03
C ASN A 666 -21.05 -4.03 -32.61
N GLY A 667 -20.05 -3.14 -32.54
CA GLY A 667 -19.29 -2.78 -31.34
C GLY A 667 -18.21 -3.79 -30.92
N ASP A 668 -18.06 -4.94 -31.59
CA ASP A 668 -17.02 -5.90 -31.21
C ASP A 668 -15.62 -5.40 -31.56
N THR A 669 -14.68 -5.56 -30.63
CA THR A 669 -13.31 -5.03 -30.74
C THR A 669 -12.32 -5.92 -29.99
N GLU A 670 -11.05 -5.55 -29.96
CA GLU A 670 -10.01 -6.25 -29.21
C GLU A 670 -10.02 -5.86 -27.73
N GLY A 671 -9.51 -6.72 -26.84
CA GLY A 671 -9.26 -6.37 -25.44
C GLY A 671 -7.90 -5.71 -25.32
N PHE A 672 -6.87 -6.55 -25.18
CA PHE A 672 -5.53 -6.27 -25.67
C PHE A 672 -5.07 -7.44 -26.56
N PRO A 673 -4.64 -7.23 -27.83
CA PRO A 673 -4.25 -8.33 -28.70
C PRO A 673 -3.01 -9.09 -28.16
N THR A 674 -3.15 -10.37 -27.82
CA THR A 674 -2.03 -11.17 -27.25
C THR A 674 -0.82 -11.20 -28.18
N VAL A 675 -1.07 -11.35 -29.49
CA VAL A 675 -0.07 -11.39 -30.57
C VAL A 675 0.93 -10.22 -30.55
N ILE A 676 0.53 -9.05 -30.05
CA ILE A 676 1.43 -7.90 -29.86
C ILE A 676 2.46 -8.22 -28.78
N LEU A 677 2.02 -8.76 -27.64
CA LEU A 677 2.88 -9.16 -26.51
C LEU A 677 3.80 -10.32 -26.93
N GLU A 678 3.28 -11.27 -27.70
CA GLU A 678 4.01 -12.42 -28.25
C GLU A 678 5.15 -11.98 -29.19
N ALA A 679 4.87 -11.06 -30.12
CA ALA A 679 5.87 -10.49 -31.03
C ALA A 679 6.90 -9.62 -30.28
N MET A 680 6.47 -8.78 -29.34
CA MET A 680 7.37 -7.97 -28.50
C MET A 680 8.31 -8.85 -27.65
N ALA A 681 7.83 -9.99 -27.14
CA ALA A 681 8.64 -10.95 -26.39
C ALA A 681 9.71 -11.65 -27.26
N LEU A 682 9.47 -11.83 -28.57
CA LEU A 682 10.50 -12.21 -29.54
C LEU A 682 11.40 -11.03 -29.98
N GLY A 683 10.96 -9.80 -29.73
CA GLY A 683 11.60 -8.58 -30.24
C GLY A 683 11.26 -8.29 -31.69
N LEU A 684 10.19 -8.88 -32.25
CA LEU A 684 9.68 -8.52 -33.57
C LEU A 684 8.96 -7.16 -33.48
N PRO A 685 9.35 -6.13 -34.28
CA PRO A 685 8.67 -4.84 -34.29
C PRO A 685 7.19 -4.97 -34.64
N VAL A 686 6.35 -4.12 -34.04
CA VAL A 686 4.89 -4.14 -34.22
C VAL A 686 4.42 -2.86 -34.91
N VAL A 687 3.54 -3.00 -35.91
CA VAL A 687 2.70 -1.93 -36.45
C VAL A 687 1.25 -2.25 -36.07
N THR A 688 0.58 -1.37 -35.35
CA THR A 688 -0.77 -1.60 -34.81
C THR A 688 -1.69 -0.40 -35.00
N SER A 689 -2.99 -0.68 -35.11
CA SER A 689 -4.07 0.30 -34.96
C SER A 689 -4.16 0.85 -33.53
N ASP A 690 -4.68 2.07 -33.35
CA ASP A 690 -5.02 2.74 -32.08
C ASP A 690 -6.23 2.13 -31.33
N VAL A 691 -6.54 0.86 -31.56
CA VAL A 691 -7.79 0.23 -31.11
C VAL A 691 -7.77 -0.13 -29.62
N SER A 692 -8.91 0.05 -28.95
CA SER A 692 -9.14 -0.41 -27.57
C SER A 692 -8.09 0.13 -26.59
N SER A 693 -7.52 -0.72 -25.72
CA SER A 693 -6.48 -0.35 -24.76
C SER A 693 -5.05 -0.34 -25.35
N VAL A 694 -4.84 -0.47 -26.67
CA VAL A 694 -3.50 -0.31 -27.28
C VAL A 694 -2.87 1.06 -26.94
N PRO A 695 -3.53 2.21 -27.22
CA PRO A 695 -3.01 3.53 -26.86
C PRO A 695 -3.08 3.86 -25.36
N ASP A 696 -3.54 2.94 -24.49
CA ASP A 696 -3.41 3.10 -23.03
C ASP A 696 -1.99 2.71 -22.55
N PHE A 697 -1.21 2.01 -23.39
CA PHE A 697 0.03 1.35 -22.99
C PHE A 697 1.18 1.42 -23.99
N LEU A 698 0.92 1.60 -25.30
CA LEU A 698 1.96 1.63 -26.33
C LEU A 698 2.15 3.04 -26.91
N ASP A 699 3.35 3.57 -26.70
CA ASP A 699 3.81 4.84 -27.27
C ASP A 699 4.30 4.66 -28.72
N ASP A 700 3.82 5.50 -29.65
CA ASP A 700 4.23 5.51 -31.07
C ASP A 700 5.73 5.87 -31.23
N GLU A 701 6.37 5.21 -32.19
CA GLU A 701 7.80 5.22 -32.49
C GLU A 701 8.75 4.94 -31.29
N ILE A 702 8.23 4.56 -30.13
CA ILE A 702 8.97 4.25 -28.89
C ILE A 702 8.82 2.78 -28.50
N THR A 703 7.62 2.20 -28.59
CA THR A 703 7.35 0.78 -28.26
C THR A 703 6.81 -0.02 -29.45
N ALA A 704 5.99 0.63 -30.28
CA ALA A 704 5.47 0.11 -31.53
C ALA A 704 5.35 1.27 -32.53
N ILE A 705 4.93 0.98 -33.77
CA ILE A 705 4.27 2.00 -34.60
C ILE A 705 2.77 1.91 -34.35
N VAL A 706 2.14 3.03 -34.00
CA VAL A 706 0.68 3.17 -33.84
C VAL A 706 0.13 3.98 -35.01
N THR A 707 -1.05 3.58 -35.50
CA THR A 707 -1.71 4.11 -36.71
C THR A 707 -3.22 4.23 -36.49
N ASP A 708 -3.89 5.12 -37.22
CA ASP A 708 -5.33 5.35 -37.07
C ASP A 708 -6.13 4.12 -37.54
N GLN A 709 -7.01 3.57 -36.68
CA GLN A 709 -7.81 2.41 -37.05
C GLN A 709 -8.75 2.70 -38.23
N GLY A 710 -8.81 1.77 -39.18
CA GLY A 710 -9.62 1.92 -40.40
C GLY A 710 -8.98 2.74 -41.52
N ASP A 711 -7.88 3.48 -41.26
CA ASP A 711 -7.19 4.26 -42.28
C ASP A 711 -6.02 3.48 -42.90
N ALA A 712 -6.23 3.03 -44.15
CA ALA A 712 -5.24 2.30 -44.92
C ALA A 712 -4.02 3.14 -45.34
N ALA A 713 -4.16 4.48 -45.42
CA ALA A 713 -3.05 5.38 -45.71
C ALA A 713 -2.21 5.66 -44.45
N SER A 714 -2.84 5.80 -43.28
CA SER A 714 -2.14 5.86 -41.98
C SER A 714 -1.35 4.58 -41.71
N LEU A 715 -1.96 3.42 -41.98
CA LEU A 715 -1.28 2.12 -41.91
C LEU A 715 -0.10 2.02 -42.90
N ALA A 716 -0.28 2.47 -44.15
CA ALA A 716 0.79 2.46 -45.14
C ALA A 716 1.95 3.41 -44.78
N ASP A 717 1.67 4.61 -44.24
CA ASP A 717 2.71 5.52 -43.75
C ASP A 717 3.43 4.92 -42.54
N GLY A 718 2.74 4.36 -41.54
CA GLY A 718 3.37 3.73 -40.38
C GLY A 718 4.37 2.63 -40.77
N ILE A 719 4.04 1.82 -41.78
CA ILE A 719 4.96 0.81 -42.33
C ILE A 719 6.16 1.48 -43.06
N GLN A 720 5.95 2.60 -43.76
CA GLN A 720 7.06 3.39 -44.33
C GLN A 720 7.92 4.09 -43.27
N ARG A 721 7.35 4.56 -42.15
CA ARG A 721 8.10 5.11 -41.00
C ARG A 721 8.99 4.04 -40.40
N LEU A 722 8.46 2.83 -40.18
CA LEU A 722 9.25 1.68 -39.75
C LEU A 722 10.39 1.34 -40.74
N ALA A 723 10.10 1.33 -42.05
CA ALA A 723 11.09 1.06 -43.09
C ALA A 723 12.23 2.08 -43.14
N ARG A 724 11.94 3.36 -42.85
CA ARG A 724 12.92 4.47 -42.80
C ARG A 724 13.69 4.53 -41.47
N MET A 725 13.18 3.91 -40.40
CA MET A 725 13.82 3.91 -39.07
C MET A 725 15.24 3.35 -39.10
N SER A 726 16.19 4.01 -38.43
CA SER A 726 17.57 3.56 -38.36
C SER A 726 17.73 2.30 -37.48
N GLY A 727 18.74 1.49 -37.74
CA GLY A 727 19.03 0.28 -36.95
C GLY A 727 19.12 0.51 -35.43
N PRO A 728 19.84 1.54 -34.94
CA PRO A 728 19.88 1.87 -33.52
C PRO A 728 18.52 2.29 -32.93
N ARG A 729 17.70 3.04 -33.69
CA ARG A 729 16.36 3.45 -33.25
C ARG A 729 15.40 2.25 -33.20
N LEU A 730 15.51 1.34 -34.17
CA LEU A 730 14.75 0.08 -34.18
C LEU A 730 15.13 -0.79 -32.97
N ALA A 731 16.42 -0.97 -32.69
CA ALA A 731 16.89 -1.72 -31.52
C ALA A 731 16.36 -1.10 -30.21
N THR A 732 16.37 0.23 -30.11
CA THR A 732 15.82 0.94 -28.94
C THR A 732 14.32 0.70 -28.79
N MET A 733 13.53 0.67 -29.89
CA MET A 733 12.11 0.30 -29.84
C MET A 733 11.92 -1.14 -29.37
N GLN A 734 12.71 -2.09 -29.91
CA GLN A 734 12.65 -3.50 -29.53
C GLN A 734 12.98 -3.70 -28.04
N ASP A 735 14.00 -3.00 -27.52
CA ASP A 735 14.37 -3.02 -26.10
C ASP A 735 13.27 -2.42 -25.22
N ARG A 736 12.73 -1.23 -25.56
CA ARG A 736 11.67 -0.57 -24.78
C ARG A 736 10.36 -1.34 -24.76
N ALA A 737 10.01 -2.02 -25.85
CA ALA A 737 8.87 -2.93 -25.88
C ALA A 737 9.05 -4.11 -24.89
N ARG A 738 10.26 -4.67 -24.79
CA ARG A 738 10.58 -5.77 -23.87
C ARG A 738 10.68 -5.30 -22.42
N ASP A 739 11.19 -4.10 -22.19
CA ASP A 739 11.17 -3.47 -20.86
C ASP A 739 9.73 -3.25 -20.39
N PHE A 740 8.84 -2.70 -21.24
CA PHE A 740 7.39 -2.60 -20.96
C PHE A 740 6.79 -3.96 -20.57
N LEU A 741 7.10 -5.03 -21.32
CA LEU A 741 6.64 -6.38 -20.98
C LEU A 741 7.09 -6.80 -19.57
N ARG A 742 8.39 -6.74 -19.26
CA ARG A 742 8.92 -7.09 -17.92
C ARG A 742 8.33 -6.20 -16.81
N GLU A 743 8.08 -4.94 -17.11
CA GLU A 743 7.60 -3.93 -16.17
C GLU A 743 6.09 -3.99 -15.86
N ARG A 744 5.27 -4.61 -16.72
CA ARG A 744 3.80 -4.52 -16.66
C ARG A 744 3.04 -5.83 -16.91
N ILE A 745 3.65 -6.81 -17.60
CA ILE A 745 2.96 -7.95 -18.21
C ILE A 745 3.52 -9.29 -17.69
N GLY A 746 2.66 -10.30 -17.60
CA GLY A 746 3.05 -11.69 -17.36
C GLY A 746 2.31 -12.30 -16.17
N THR A 747 2.12 -13.62 -16.21
CA THR A 747 1.29 -14.37 -15.24
C THR A 747 1.57 -14.05 -13.76
N PRO A 748 2.82 -13.90 -13.28
CA PRO A 748 3.07 -13.53 -11.89
C PRO A 748 2.56 -12.14 -11.48
N LEU A 749 2.50 -11.18 -12.41
CA LEU A 749 1.95 -9.84 -12.16
C LEU A 749 0.41 -9.85 -12.19
N THR A 750 -0.17 -10.57 -13.16
CA THR A 750 -1.61 -10.84 -13.26
C THR A 750 -2.14 -11.49 -11.97
N MET A 751 -1.48 -12.58 -11.54
CA MET A 751 -1.89 -13.34 -10.36
C MET A 751 -1.63 -12.61 -9.05
N ARG A 752 -0.59 -11.77 -8.96
CA ARG A 752 -0.38 -10.87 -7.80
C ARG A 752 -1.54 -9.90 -7.62
N THR A 753 -2.04 -9.30 -8.71
CA THR A 753 -3.21 -8.41 -8.69
C THR A 753 -4.49 -9.12 -8.21
N TYR A 754 -4.69 -10.37 -8.62
CA TYR A 754 -5.80 -11.18 -8.12
C TYR A 754 -5.64 -11.54 -6.65
N LEU A 755 -4.47 -12.03 -6.22
CA LEU A 755 -4.19 -12.41 -4.84
C LEU A 755 -4.29 -11.22 -3.88
N ASP A 756 -3.75 -10.06 -4.25
CA ASP A 756 -3.91 -8.82 -3.49
C ASP A 756 -5.39 -8.49 -3.25
N THR A 757 -6.24 -8.76 -4.26
CA THR A 757 -7.70 -8.55 -4.18
C THR A 757 -8.41 -9.61 -3.32
N TRP A 758 -8.18 -10.90 -3.58
CA TRP A 758 -8.87 -12.01 -2.92
C TRP A 758 -8.51 -12.15 -1.43
N LEU A 759 -7.28 -11.78 -1.06
CA LEU A 759 -6.80 -11.83 0.33
C LEU A 759 -7.03 -10.52 1.10
N ASP A 760 -7.62 -9.50 0.46
CA ASP A 760 -7.77 -8.14 0.99
C ASP A 760 -6.41 -7.57 1.49
N ALA A 761 -5.38 -7.68 0.66
CA ALA A 761 -4.01 -7.26 0.98
C ALA A 761 -3.88 -5.73 0.91
N ARG A 762 -4.38 -5.06 1.95
CA ARG A 762 -4.48 -3.59 1.97
C ARG A 762 -3.13 -2.90 2.02
N ILE A 763 -3.09 -1.74 1.36
CA ILE A 763 -2.18 -0.64 1.68
C ILE A 763 -2.85 0.34 2.66
N GLU A 764 -2.04 1.10 3.38
CA GLU A 764 -2.50 2.31 4.05
C GLU A 764 -2.33 3.51 3.13
N ILE A 765 -3.29 4.44 3.15
CA ILE A 765 -3.15 5.78 2.57
C ILE A 765 -3.43 6.77 3.69
N MET A 766 -2.56 7.75 3.89
CA MET A 766 -2.57 8.62 5.06
C MET A 766 -2.69 10.09 4.65
N LEU A 767 -3.70 10.79 5.19
CA LEU A 767 -3.90 12.23 5.06
C LEU A 767 -3.84 12.85 6.46
N VAL A 768 -2.92 13.78 6.70
CA VAL A 768 -2.94 14.60 7.93
C VAL A 768 -3.64 15.92 7.63
N THR A 769 -4.73 16.22 8.32
CA THR A 769 -5.55 17.43 8.12
C THR A 769 -5.44 18.40 9.30
N TYR A 770 -5.59 19.68 9.00
CA TYR A 770 -5.71 20.77 9.98
C TYR A 770 -6.29 21.98 9.23
N ASP A 771 -7.49 22.43 9.59
CA ASP A 771 -8.24 23.46 8.88
C ASP A 771 -8.92 24.40 9.88
N THR A 772 -8.65 25.71 9.75
CA THR A 772 -9.19 26.77 10.61
C THR A 772 -9.55 28.00 9.76
N PRO A 773 -10.26 29.01 10.29
CA PRO A 773 -10.59 30.23 9.54
C PRO A 773 -9.37 30.96 8.93
N GLU A 774 -8.17 30.79 9.50
CA GLU A 774 -6.91 31.32 8.98
C GLU A 774 -6.24 30.43 7.92
N TYR A 775 -6.68 29.17 7.78
CA TYR A 775 -6.09 28.13 6.94
C TYR A 775 -7.20 27.18 6.44
N ARG A 776 -7.92 27.59 5.39
CA ARG A 776 -9.03 26.83 4.79
C ARG A 776 -8.60 26.02 3.58
N ASP A 777 -8.87 24.72 3.61
CA ASP A 777 -8.56 23.71 2.59
C ASP A 777 -9.66 22.67 2.33
N ILE A 778 -10.81 22.77 3.00
CA ILE A 778 -11.98 21.86 2.88
C ILE A 778 -12.25 21.31 1.46
N GLU A 779 -12.26 22.15 0.42
CA GLU A 779 -12.50 21.72 -0.97
C GLU A 779 -11.32 20.95 -1.59
N HIS A 780 -10.07 21.29 -1.21
CA HIS A 780 -8.88 20.55 -1.64
C HIS A 780 -8.87 19.16 -1.01
N THR A 781 -9.10 19.07 0.31
CA THR A 781 -9.17 17.78 1.02
C THR A 781 -10.30 16.91 0.49
N ARG A 782 -11.48 17.47 0.20
CA ARG A 782 -12.59 16.74 -0.40
C ARG A 782 -12.25 16.20 -1.79
N GLU A 783 -11.64 16.98 -2.67
CA GLU A 783 -11.20 16.51 -4.01
C GLU A 783 -10.13 15.42 -3.91
N ILE A 784 -9.23 15.51 -2.93
CA ILE A 784 -8.18 14.50 -2.70
C ILE A 784 -8.77 13.18 -2.21
N ILE A 785 -9.67 13.22 -1.21
CA ILE A 785 -10.41 12.04 -0.74
C ILE A 785 -11.22 11.42 -1.88
N ARG A 786 -11.93 12.24 -2.67
CA ARG A 786 -12.71 11.81 -3.83
C ARG A 786 -11.85 11.10 -4.87
N ARG A 787 -10.68 11.65 -5.24
CA ARG A 787 -9.76 11.00 -6.18
C ARG A 787 -9.15 9.71 -5.63
N ILE A 788 -8.78 9.67 -4.36
CA ILE A 788 -8.34 8.43 -3.72
C ILE A 788 -9.44 7.37 -3.80
N ARG A 789 -10.71 7.75 -3.54
CA ARG A 789 -11.89 6.87 -3.66
C ARG A 789 -12.14 6.34 -5.06
N GLU A 790 -12.02 7.18 -6.09
CA GLU A 790 -12.34 6.81 -7.48
C GLU A 790 -11.18 6.17 -8.26
N HIS A 791 -9.94 6.37 -7.82
CA HIS A 791 -8.75 6.01 -8.60
C HIS A 791 -7.79 5.02 -7.91
N THR A 792 -7.98 4.70 -6.62
CA THR A 792 -7.20 3.64 -5.97
C THR A 792 -7.83 2.27 -6.24
N THR A 793 -7.07 1.36 -6.86
CA THR A 793 -7.62 0.08 -7.37
C THR A 793 -7.28 -1.12 -6.50
N THR A 794 -6.07 -1.14 -5.95
CA THR A 794 -5.59 -2.06 -4.91
C THR A 794 -6.46 -1.90 -3.67
N PRO A 795 -6.77 -2.97 -2.90
CA PRO A 795 -7.43 -2.81 -1.61
C PRO A 795 -6.66 -1.83 -0.72
N TYR A 796 -7.37 -0.95 -0.02
CA TYR A 796 -6.72 0.08 0.78
C TYR A 796 -7.55 0.48 2.00
N THR A 797 -6.86 1.08 2.95
CA THR A 797 -7.40 1.84 4.08
C THR A 797 -7.03 3.31 3.87
N LEU A 798 -7.93 4.25 4.19
CA LEU A 798 -7.66 5.69 4.16
C LEU A 798 -7.68 6.26 5.58
N SER A 799 -6.52 6.36 6.23
CA SER A 799 -6.40 7.04 7.53
C SER A 799 -6.32 8.55 7.36
N VAL A 800 -7.33 9.27 7.83
CA VAL A 800 -7.36 10.73 7.92
C VAL A 800 -7.17 11.12 9.38
N ILE A 801 -6.08 11.82 9.68
CA ILE A 801 -5.70 12.23 11.03
C ILE A 801 -5.88 13.74 11.15
N ASP A 802 -6.97 14.12 11.81
CA ASP A 802 -7.30 15.51 12.00
C ASP A 802 -6.63 16.07 13.27
N ASN A 803 -5.88 17.15 13.10
CA ASN A 803 -5.08 17.77 14.15
C ASN A 803 -5.83 18.86 14.95
N GLY A 804 -7.16 18.84 14.95
CA GLY A 804 -7.98 19.82 15.67
C GLY A 804 -8.45 20.95 14.77
N SER A 805 -9.05 20.59 13.63
CA SER A 805 -9.80 21.47 12.75
C SER A 805 -11.14 21.90 13.38
N ASP A 806 -11.83 22.85 12.75
CA ASP A 806 -13.14 23.31 13.24
C ASP A 806 -14.32 22.39 12.86
N ASP A 807 -15.49 22.64 13.46
CA ASP A 807 -16.70 21.81 13.33
C ASP A 807 -17.21 21.69 11.88
N GLU A 808 -16.99 22.71 11.03
CA GLU A 808 -17.37 22.68 9.61
C GLU A 808 -16.54 21.62 8.85
N PHE A 809 -15.22 21.64 9.06
CA PHE A 809 -14.31 20.68 8.43
C PHE A 809 -14.46 19.26 9.02
N LEU A 810 -14.62 19.14 10.34
CA LEU A 810 -14.87 17.85 11.00
C LEU A 810 -16.20 17.23 10.55
N THR A 811 -17.25 18.02 10.32
CA THR A 811 -18.52 17.52 9.76
C THR A 811 -18.30 16.93 8.37
N MET A 812 -17.59 17.63 7.48
CA MET A 812 -17.23 17.12 6.15
C MET A 812 -16.43 15.80 6.22
N LEU A 813 -15.46 15.70 7.12
CA LEU A 813 -14.69 14.45 7.30
C LEU A 813 -15.54 13.30 7.85
N ARG A 814 -16.48 13.56 8.76
CA ARG A 814 -17.43 12.54 9.28
C ARG A 814 -18.39 12.07 8.18
N GLU A 815 -18.88 12.97 7.33
CA GLU A 815 -19.69 12.63 6.16
C GLU A 815 -18.91 11.73 5.18
N GLN A 816 -17.67 12.07 4.85
CA GLN A 816 -16.82 11.22 4.01
C GLN A 816 -16.50 9.86 4.66
N ALA A 817 -16.27 9.82 5.98
CA ALA A 817 -16.04 8.57 6.72
C ALA A 817 -17.29 7.66 6.76
N ALA A 818 -18.50 8.23 6.74
CA ALA A 818 -19.75 7.47 6.64
C ALA A 818 -19.99 6.92 5.21
N GLU A 819 -19.59 7.67 4.17
CA GLU A 819 -19.62 7.19 2.77
C GLU A 819 -18.53 6.14 2.46
N MET A 820 -17.47 6.06 3.26
CA MET A 820 -16.27 5.24 2.99
C MET A 820 -15.98 4.26 4.13
N PRO A 821 -16.52 3.02 4.10
CA PRO A 821 -16.28 2.00 5.13
C PRO A 821 -14.81 1.58 5.34
N ASN A 822 -13.90 2.00 4.45
CA ASN A 822 -12.45 1.79 4.56
C ASN A 822 -11.67 3.07 4.97
N MET A 823 -12.36 4.17 5.30
CA MET A 823 -11.77 5.39 5.85
C MET A 823 -11.72 5.33 7.38
N ARG A 824 -10.60 5.73 7.96
CA ARG A 824 -10.35 5.82 9.40
C ARG A 824 -10.19 7.29 9.78
N LEU A 825 -11.11 7.85 10.54
CA LEU A 825 -11.06 9.26 10.98
C LEU A 825 -10.57 9.35 12.42
N PHE A 826 -9.39 9.94 12.62
CA PHE A 826 -8.80 10.18 13.94
C PHE A 826 -8.96 11.67 14.31
N GLU A 827 -9.91 11.99 15.20
CA GLU A 827 -10.19 13.37 15.62
C GLU A 827 -9.34 13.78 16.83
N LEU A 828 -8.18 14.41 16.61
CA LEU A 828 -7.27 14.78 17.69
C LEU A 828 -7.62 16.15 18.27
N GLN A 829 -7.89 16.20 19.58
CA GLN A 829 -8.21 17.44 20.32
C GLN A 829 -7.06 18.47 20.41
N LYS A 830 -5.87 18.14 19.87
CA LYS A 830 -4.64 18.94 19.95
C LYS A 830 -3.75 18.62 18.75
N ASN A 831 -3.29 19.64 18.03
CA ASN A 831 -2.37 19.48 16.89
C ASN A 831 -1.06 18.79 17.32
N ARG A 832 -0.75 17.65 16.71
CA ARG A 832 0.46 16.82 16.94
C ARG A 832 1.51 16.95 15.82
N PHE A 833 1.33 17.91 14.91
CA PHE A 833 2.06 18.09 13.66
C PHE A 833 1.99 16.85 12.74
N VAL A 834 2.59 16.94 11.55
CA VAL A 834 2.57 15.85 10.56
C VAL A 834 3.29 14.59 11.06
N GLY A 835 4.45 14.73 11.71
CA GLY A 835 5.21 13.58 12.22
C GLY A 835 4.41 12.79 13.27
N GLY A 836 3.90 13.48 14.28
CA GLY A 836 3.11 12.85 15.34
C GLY A 836 1.78 12.26 14.85
N ALA A 837 1.12 12.90 13.89
CA ALA A 837 -0.11 12.38 13.28
C ALA A 837 0.14 11.17 12.37
N THR A 838 1.22 11.18 11.59
CA THR A 838 1.61 10.05 10.72
C THR A 838 1.98 8.82 11.56
N ASN A 839 2.67 9.00 12.70
CA ASN A 839 2.93 7.92 13.66
C ASN A 839 1.65 7.26 14.18
N ILE A 840 0.57 8.02 14.40
CA ILE A 840 -0.72 7.49 14.89
C ILE A 840 -1.38 6.58 13.83
N ALA A 841 -1.41 7.01 12.56
CA ALA A 841 -1.95 6.18 11.48
C ALA A 841 -1.12 4.90 11.25
N LEU A 842 0.21 5.02 11.26
CA LEU A 842 1.11 3.87 11.14
C LEU A 842 0.94 2.90 12.32
N ALA A 843 0.76 3.39 13.55
CA ALA A 843 0.49 2.55 14.72
C ALA A 843 -0.82 1.77 14.59
N ALA A 844 -1.84 2.33 13.95
CA ALA A 844 -3.12 1.66 13.68
C ALA A 844 -3.12 0.76 12.43
N SER A 845 -2.13 0.89 11.54
CA SER A 845 -2.11 0.13 10.28
C SER A 845 -1.55 -1.29 10.45
N ASP A 846 -2.26 -2.25 9.86
CA ASP A 846 -1.82 -3.63 9.64
C ASP A 846 -1.39 -3.89 8.18
N SER A 847 -1.21 -2.83 7.39
CA SER A 847 -0.73 -2.86 6.00
C SER A 847 0.80 -2.93 5.93
N VAL A 848 1.34 -3.70 4.98
CA VAL A 848 2.80 -3.80 4.75
C VAL A 848 3.37 -2.50 4.16
N TYR A 849 2.59 -1.79 3.36
CA TYR A 849 2.98 -0.51 2.76
C TYR A 849 2.00 0.59 3.13
N ALA A 850 2.53 1.79 3.38
CA ALA A 850 1.75 2.97 3.75
C ALA A 850 2.16 4.18 2.92
N ILE A 851 1.20 4.81 2.23
CA ILE A 851 1.41 5.96 1.36
C ILE A 851 0.94 7.23 2.07
N TYR A 852 1.83 8.17 2.35
CA TYR A 852 1.44 9.50 2.79
C TYR A 852 1.08 10.38 1.59
N VAL A 853 -0.03 11.10 1.67
CA VAL A 853 -0.45 12.09 0.67
C VAL A 853 -0.78 13.40 1.39
N CYS A 854 -0.25 14.52 0.90
CA CYS A 854 -0.61 15.85 1.40
C CYS A 854 -2.10 16.13 1.15
N SER A 855 -2.85 16.38 2.22
CA SER A 855 -4.31 16.66 2.24
C SER A 855 -4.74 17.97 1.57
N LYS A 856 -3.78 18.78 1.11
CA LYS A 856 -3.96 20.09 0.48
C LYS A 856 -3.51 20.13 -0.98
N GLU A 857 -2.34 19.56 -1.27
CA GLU A 857 -1.63 19.77 -2.55
C GLU A 857 -1.29 18.48 -3.31
N GLY A 858 -1.66 17.31 -2.77
CA GLY A 858 -1.49 16.03 -3.46
C GLY A 858 -2.49 15.87 -4.61
N PHE A 859 -2.06 15.35 -5.76
CA PHE A 859 -2.92 15.19 -6.93
C PHE A 859 -2.79 13.80 -7.53
N VAL A 860 -3.75 12.92 -7.22
CA VAL A 860 -3.89 11.61 -7.89
C VAL A 860 -4.32 11.84 -9.34
N GLN A 861 -3.44 11.44 -10.26
CA GLN A 861 -3.52 11.76 -11.69
C GLN A 861 -4.09 10.60 -12.52
N ARG A 862 -3.96 9.35 -12.05
CA ARG A 862 -4.38 8.15 -12.81
C ARG A 862 -5.12 7.12 -11.97
N HIS A 863 -5.98 6.36 -12.64
CA HIS A 863 -6.59 5.15 -12.10
C HIS A 863 -5.51 4.06 -11.93
N GLY A 864 -5.41 3.49 -10.72
CA GLY A 864 -4.35 2.54 -10.35
C GLY A 864 -3.00 3.18 -10.02
N TRP A 865 -2.96 4.48 -9.70
CA TRP A 865 -1.74 5.25 -9.39
C TRP A 865 -0.83 4.62 -8.33
N GLU A 866 -1.42 3.90 -7.37
CA GLU A 866 -0.71 3.28 -6.26
C GLU A 866 0.14 2.07 -6.71
N ARG A 867 -0.29 1.38 -7.78
CA ARG A 867 0.30 0.11 -8.24
C ARG A 867 1.79 0.21 -8.59
N PRO A 868 2.27 1.15 -9.42
CA PRO A 868 3.70 1.27 -9.70
C PRO A 868 4.52 1.57 -8.43
N LEU A 869 3.95 2.33 -7.47
CA LEU A 869 4.64 2.69 -6.23
C LEU A 869 4.88 1.46 -5.36
N ILE A 870 3.83 0.66 -5.15
CA ILE A 870 3.89 -0.60 -4.41
C ILE A 870 4.76 -1.63 -5.16
N LYS A 871 4.73 -1.64 -6.50
CA LYS A 871 5.57 -2.51 -7.33
C LYS A 871 7.05 -2.25 -7.06
N SER A 872 7.51 -1.00 -7.17
CA SER A 872 8.91 -0.64 -6.89
C SER A 872 9.32 -0.99 -5.45
N MET A 873 8.46 -0.72 -4.47
CA MET A 873 8.69 -1.07 -3.05
C MET A 873 8.64 -2.59 -2.76
N ARG A 874 8.17 -3.42 -3.70
CA ARG A 874 8.20 -4.89 -3.67
C ARG A 874 9.38 -5.48 -4.47
N GLU A 875 9.97 -4.71 -5.38
CA GLU A 875 11.09 -5.15 -6.24
C GLU A 875 12.45 -4.91 -5.61
N ASP A 876 12.56 -3.98 -4.65
CA ASP A 876 13.67 -3.89 -3.69
C ASP A 876 13.18 -4.30 -2.28
N PRO A 877 13.44 -5.54 -1.83
CA PRO A 877 13.04 -6.01 -0.49
C PRO A 877 13.73 -5.29 0.68
N SER A 878 14.72 -4.43 0.41
CA SER A 878 15.36 -3.59 1.43
C SER A 878 14.74 -2.19 1.52
N ALA A 879 13.82 -1.82 0.63
CA ALA A 879 13.22 -0.49 0.59
C ALA A 879 12.47 -0.16 1.89
N ASP A 880 12.98 0.81 2.65
CA ASP A 880 12.36 1.32 3.88
C ASP A 880 11.40 2.47 3.58
N MET A 881 11.82 3.42 2.73
CA MET A 881 11.03 4.57 2.29
C MET A 881 11.26 4.86 0.80
N GLY A 882 10.17 4.99 0.05
CA GLY A 882 10.19 5.31 -1.37
C GLY A 882 9.55 6.66 -1.66
N GLY A 883 10.09 7.41 -2.62
CA GLY A 883 9.41 8.58 -3.17
C GLY A 883 10.27 9.37 -4.14
N TYR A 884 9.92 10.63 -4.39
CA TYR A 884 10.74 11.50 -5.21
C TYR A 884 11.92 12.03 -4.39
N PHE A 885 13.14 11.89 -4.92
CA PHE A 885 14.35 12.44 -4.29
C PHE A 885 14.49 13.94 -4.56
N CYS A 886 14.28 14.74 -3.52
CA CYS A 886 14.63 16.14 -3.51
C CYS A 886 16.04 16.34 -2.93
N HIS A 887 16.85 17.17 -3.58
CA HIS A 887 18.14 17.61 -3.03
C HIS A 887 18.00 19.02 -2.44
N MET A 888 18.27 19.15 -1.15
CA MET A 888 18.14 20.39 -0.38
C MET A 888 19.13 21.47 -0.85
N PRO A 889 18.71 22.59 -1.49
CA PRO A 889 19.63 23.50 -2.19
C PRO A 889 20.67 24.21 -1.32
N LYS A 890 20.42 24.27 -0.01
CA LYS A 890 21.28 24.92 0.98
C LYS A 890 22.14 23.93 1.78
N PHE A 891 21.74 22.66 1.83
CA PHE A 891 22.15 21.70 2.84
C PHE A 891 22.24 20.31 2.22
N THR A 892 23.20 20.11 1.32
CA THR A 892 23.45 18.79 0.72
C THR A 892 24.46 17.98 1.52
N LEU A 893 25.49 18.63 2.07
CA LEU A 893 26.60 17.97 2.76
C LEU A 893 26.36 17.94 4.28
N GLY A 894 26.95 16.97 4.99
CA GLY A 894 26.84 16.88 6.45
C GLY A 894 27.25 18.16 7.20
N GLU A 895 28.31 18.84 6.76
CA GLU A 895 28.74 20.12 7.35
C GLU A 895 27.78 21.28 7.06
N GLU A 896 27.03 21.22 5.96
CA GLU A 896 25.98 22.18 5.64
C GLU A 896 24.73 21.88 6.49
N LEU A 897 24.30 20.60 6.55
CA LEU A 897 23.12 20.15 7.28
C LEU A 897 23.24 20.41 8.79
N ALA A 898 24.43 20.23 9.37
CA ALA A 898 24.71 20.56 10.76
C ALA A 898 24.54 22.06 11.10
N ALA A 899 24.51 22.95 10.10
CA ALA A 899 24.23 24.38 10.26
C ALA A 899 22.73 24.73 10.07
N HIS A 900 21.84 23.74 9.91
CA HIS A 900 20.41 23.98 9.73
C HIS A 900 19.74 24.40 11.06
N PRO A 901 18.89 25.47 11.11
CA PRO A 901 18.30 25.97 12.36
C PRO A 901 17.35 25.04 13.13
N ALA A 902 17.11 23.82 12.64
CA ALA A 902 16.37 22.77 13.33
C ALA A 902 17.20 21.49 13.59
N PHE A 903 18.49 21.48 13.26
CA PHE A 903 19.35 20.30 13.36
C PHE A 903 19.54 19.83 14.80
N ASP A 904 19.52 20.73 15.78
CA ASP A 904 19.52 20.42 17.22
C ASP A 904 18.41 19.43 17.64
N LYS A 905 17.35 19.29 16.83
CA LYS A 905 16.20 18.37 17.01
C LYS A 905 16.21 17.15 16.10
N PHE A 906 17.23 16.99 15.25
CA PHE A 906 17.39 15.79 14.43
C PHE A 906 17.96 14.68 15.31
N ARG A 907 17.53 13.43 15.08
CA ARG A 907 18.20 12.26 15.67
C ARG A 907 19.54 12.02 14.96
N ASN A 908 20.45 11.30 15.61
CA ASN A 908 21.74 10.86 15.04
C ASN A 908 22.61 12.00 14.43
N GLN A 909 22.76 13.11 15.15
CA GLN A 909 23.49 14.31 14.69
C GLN A 909 24.98 14.05 14.42
N GLU A 910 25.58 13.08 15.11
CA GLU A 910 27.00 12.71 14.95
C GLU A 910 27.30 12.14 13.55
N PHE A 911 26.33 11.53 12.87
CA PHE A 911 26.52 10.98 11.53
C PHE A 911 26.87 12.08 10.50
N ALA A 912 26.18 13.22 10.49
CA ALA A 912 26.52 14.37 9.66
C ALA A 912 27.88 14.99 10.01
N ALA A 913 28.23 15.03 11.30
CA ALA A 913 29.50 15.57 11.78
C ALA A 913 30.71 14.68 11.42
N THR A 914 30.51 13.36 11.38
CA THR A 914 31.52 12.38 10.94
C THR A 914 31.58 12.22 9.42
N HIS A 915 30.49 12.54 8.71
CA HIS A 915 30.39 12.53 7.25
C HIS A 915 30.19 13.93 6.65
N PRO A 916 31.06 14.92 6.97
CA PRO A 916 30.83 16.34 6.64
C PRO A 916 30.71 16.62 5.14
N ARG A 917 31.22 15.72 4.29
CA ARG A 917 31.23 15.82 2.82
C ARG A 917 30.36 14.76 2.11
N GLN A 918 29.58 13.97 2.84
CA GLN A 918 28.60 13.07 2.22
C GLN A 918 27.38 13.86 1.75
N PRO A 919 26.93 13.70 0.49
CA PRO A 919 25.67 14.24 0.02
C PRO A 919 24.51 13.38 0.52
N PHE A 920 23.61 13.96 1.32
CA PHE A 920 22.41 13.27 1.83
C PHE A 920 21.26 13.31 0.83
N ARG A 921 20.40 12.28 0.90
CA ARG A 921 19.16 12.16 0.15
C ARG A 921 17.97 12.57 1.01
N HIS A 922 16.90 13.02 0.36
CA HIS A 922 15.66 13.38 1.03
C HIS A 922 14.46 13.02 0.16
N VAL A 923 13.51 12.29 0.73
CA VAL A 923 12.22 11.98 0.10
C VAL A 923 11.21 13.04 0.52
N GLN A 924 10.59 13.73 -0.45
CA GLN A 924 9.73 14.88 -0.15
C GLN A 924 8.47 14.52 0.66
N GLY A 925 8.27 15.19 1.79
CA GLY A 925 7.22 14.93 2.78
C GLY A 925 5.79 15.17 2.35
N GLY A 926 5.57 15.77 1.18
CA GLY A 926 4.24 15.92 0.60
C GLY A 926 3.67 14.61 0.06
N LEU A 927 4.53 13.65 -0.29
CA LEU A 927 4.12 12.43 -0.99
C LEU A 927 5.23 11.36 -0.96
N PHE A 928 5.01 10.29 -0.20
CA PHE A 928 5.98 9.20 -0.03
C PHE A 928 5.30 7.86 0.31
N VAL A 929 6.03 6.76 0.12
CA VAL A 929 5.63 5.41 0.53
C VAL A 929 6.60 4.92 1.61
N LEU A 930 6.08 4.19 2.58
CA LEU A 930 6.84 3.52 3.63
C LEU A 930 6.61 2.02 3.56
N ASN A 931 7.66 1.24 3.80
CA ASN A 931 7.54 -0.12 4.29
C ASN A 931 7.24 -0.06 5.80
N ARG A 932 6.24 -0.82 6.26
CA ARG A 932 5.81 -0.79 7.66
C ARG A 932 6.90 -1.22 8.64
N ASP A 933 7.82 -2.08 8.21
CA ASP A 933 8.95 -2.57 9.03
C ASP A 933 10.13 -1.57 9.13
N ALA A 934 10.10 -0.49 8.34
CA ALA A 934 10.96 0.66 8.54
C ALA A 934 10.60 1.41 9.84
N VAL A 935 9.29 1.57 10.07
CA VAL A 935 8.76 2.42 11.14
C VAL A 935 8.55 1.63 12.42
N THR A 936 9.66 1.31 13.08
CA THR A 936 9.66 0.79 14.46
C THR A 936 9.44 1.93 15.47
N ALA A 937 9.58 1.62 16.76
CA ALA A 937 9.21 2.43 18.00
C ALA A 937 10.35 3.55 17.84
N ASP A 938 11.63 3.14 17.81
CA ASP A 938 12.80 4.01 17.75
C ASP A 938 12.97 4.69 16.37
N ALA A 939 12.25 4.18 15.35
CA ALA A 939 12.26 4.64 13.96
C ALA A 939 10.92 5.26 13.51
N GLY A 940 10.17 5.89 14.42
CA GLY A 940 9.04 6.77 14.07
C GLY A 940 9.47 8.11 13.45
N PHE A 941 8.52 8.96 13.06
CA PHE A 941 8.78 10.38 12.78
C PHE A 941 8.99 11.16 14.10
N SER A 942 9.82 12.21 14.07
CA SER A 942 10.02 13.07 15.24
C SER A 942 8.76 13.88 15.60
N TYR A 943 8.43 13.92 16.90
CA TYR A 943 7.36 14.76 17.46
C TYR A 943 7.80 16.21 17.72
N GLU A 944 9.11 16.51 17.67
CA GLU A 944 9.64 17.83 18.04
C GLU A 944 9.69 18.83 16.89
N LEU A 945 9.48 18.36 15.66
CA LEU A 945 9.68 19.13 14.43
C LEU A 945 8.35 19.57 13.79
N PRO A 946 8.27 20.81 13.30
CA PRO A 946 7.15 21.25 12.48
C PRO A 946 7.20 20.59 11.10
N GLN A 947 6.02 20.49 10.47
CA GLN A 947 5.76 19.84 9.16
C GLN A 947 6.91 19.96 8.14
N GLY A 948 7.40 21.17 7.86
CA GLY A 948 8.41 21.43 6.83
C GLY A 948 9.84 20.99 7.14
N ASN A 949 10.06 20.24 8.23
CA ASN A 949 11.34 19.60 8.57
C ASN A 949 11.16 18.09 8.90
N THR A 950 9.92 17.61 9.07
CA THR A 950 9.58 16.24 9.52
C THR A 950 10.12 15.18 8.56
N ASP A 951 10.05 15.48 7.27
CA ASP A 951 10.42 14.66 6.13
C ASP A 951 11.92 14.66 5.83
N VAL A 952 12.55 15.83 5.97
CA VAL A 952 14.01 15.99 5.93
C VAL A 952 14.66 15.19 7.05
N GLU A 953 14.18 15.34 8.29
CA GLU A 953 14.74 14.62 9.45
C GLU A 953 14.53 13.12 9.33
N PHE A 954 13.36 12.67 8.89
CA PHE A 954 13.10 11.24 8.75
C PHE A 954 13.92 10.59 7.64
N SER A 955 14.09 11.28 6.50
CA SER A 955 14.99 10.82 5.41
C SER A 955 16.43 10.68 5.92
N TYR A 956 16.93 11.71 6.61
CA TYR A 956 18.27 11.71 7.21
C TYR A 956 18.43 10.62 8.28
N PHE A 957 17.42 10.44 9.14
CA PHE A 957 17.44 9.41 10.18
C PHE A 957 17.55 8.01 9.57
N LEU A 958 16.78 7.71 8.51
CA LEU A 958 16.89 6.46 7.77
C LEU A 958 18.29 6.30 7.14
N GLU A 959 18.76 7.25 6.34
CA GLU A 959 20.09 7.16 5.68
C GLU A 959 21.23 7.01 6.70
N SER A 960 21.13 7.67 7.86
CA SER A 960 22.13 7.60 8.94
C SER A 960 22.06 6.32 9.80
N THR A 961 21.08 5.44 9.56
CA THR A 961 20.89 4.16 10.29
C THR A 961 20.93 2.94 9.36
N ASP A 962 21.64 3.06 8.23
CA ASP A 962 21.80 2.05 7.17
C ASP A 962 20.46 1.54 6.58
N ARG A 963 19.39 2.37 6.63
CA ARG A 963 18.08 2.10 6.01
C ARG A 963 18.03 2.63 4.58
N ASN A 964 17.32 1.94 3.69
CA ASN A 964 17.37 2.20 2.25
C ASN A 964 16.24 3.13 1.76
N LEU A 965 16.63 4.19 1.06
CA LEU A 965 15.73 5.12 0.38
C LEU A 965 15.68 4.80 -1.12
N VAL A 966 14.48 4.71 -1.69
CA VAL A 966 14.24 4.35 -3.11
C VAL A 966 13.57 5.49 -3.88
N ALA A 967 14.04 5.74 -5.11
CA ALA A 967 13.45 6.72 -6.02
C ALA A 967 12.22 6.13 -6.74
N LEU A 968 11.12 6.88 -6.82
CA LEU A 968 9.87 6.46 -7.47
C LEU A 968 9.50 7.39 -8.65
N ASP A 969 9.90 7.01 -9.87
CA ASP A 969 9.66 7.78 -11.11
C ASP A 969 8.17 8.08 -11.41
N ALA A 970 7.26 7.27 -10.88
CA ALA A 970 5.81 7.47 -11.04
C ALA A 970 5.23 8.59 -10.13
N ILE A 971 6.05 9.18 -9.26
CA ILE A 971 5.74 10.33 -8.40
C ILE A 971 6.45 11.56 -8.95
N ALA A 972 5.73 12.66 -9.17
CA ALA A 972 6.34 13.97 -9.42
C ALA A 972 6.15 14.87 -8.19
N ALA A 973 7.13 14.88 -7.28
CA ALA A 973 7.13 15.80 -6.14
C ALA A 973 8.28 16.81 -6.24
N LEU A 974 7.97 18.11 -6.25
CA LEU A 974 8.95 19.19 -6.09
C LEU A 974 8.44 20.18 -5.05
N THR A 975 9.29 21.06 -4.51
CA THR A 975 8.81 22.17 -3.66
C THR A 975 8.71 23.47 -4.47
N VAL A 976 7.73 24.32 -4.20
CA VAL A 976 7.64 25.67 -4.79
C VAL A 976 8.87 26.56 -4.42
N LYS A 977 9.67 26.12 -3.44
CA LYS A 977 10.86 26.79 -2.92
C LYS A 977 12.16 26.32 -3.61
N THR A 978 12.07 25.32 -4.48
CA THR A 978 13.18 24.68 -5.20
C THR A 978 13.02 24.89 -6.71
N ARG A 979 14.11 25.01 -7.46
CA ARG A 979 14.09 25.25 -8.92
C ARG A 979 14.70 24.05 -9.64
N PRO A 980 14.03 23.43 -10.61
CA PRO A 980 12.96 24.02 -11.44
C PRO A 980 11.53 23.76 -10.94
N MET A 981 10.57 24.16 -11.77
CA MET A 981 9.12 24.07 -11.53
C MET A 981 8.59 22.66 -11.80
N LEU A 982 7.44 22.29 -11.22
CA LEU A 982 6.83 20.97 -11.38
C LEU A 982 6.60 20.58 -12.85
N SER A 983 6.21 21.54 -13.70
CA SER A 983 6.06 21.34 -15.15
C SER A 983 7.35 20.97 -15.90
N ALA A 984 8.54 21.05 -15.28
CA ALA A 984 9.77 20.53 -15.88
C ALA A 984 9.86 18.99 -15.84
N VAL A 985 9.18 18.35 -14.88
CA VAL A 985 9.31 16.91 -14.57
C VAL A 985 8.02 16.11 -14.77
N LEU A 986 6.84 16.74 -14.81
CA LEU A 986 5.57 16.09 -15.18
C LEU A 986 5.66 15.49 -16.59
N ASP A 987 5.23 14.23 -16.73
CA ASP A 987 5.32 13.49 -17.99
C ASP A 987 4.32 12.33 -18.11
N GLU A 988 4.48 11.56 -19.20
CA GLU A 988 3.68 10.38 -19.52
C GLU A 988 3.80 9.20 -18.53
N LYS A 989 4.72 9.25 -17.55
CA LYS A 989 4.88 8.24 -16.49
C LYS A 989 4.37 8.69 -15.12
N THR A 990 4.15 9.99 -14.91
CA THR A 990 3.62 10.52 -13.66
C THR A 990 2.20 9.98 -13.38
N THR A 991 1.98 9.45 -12.17
CA THR A 991 0.69 8.89 -11.72
C THR A 991 0.08 9.63 -10.53
N ILE A 992 0.92 10.34 -9.77
CA ILE A 992 0.53 11.24 -8.68
C ILE A 992 1.57 12.37 -8.56
N ALA A 993 1.12 13.59 -8.30
CA ALA A 993 1.98 14.78 -8.26
C ALA A 993 1.80 15.62 -6.98
N HIS A 994 2.81 16.42 -6.63
CA HIS A 994 2.79 17.32 -5.46
C HIS A 994 3.81 18.48 -5.59
N PRO A 995 3.46 19.74 -5.27
CA PRO A 995 2.13 20.28 -5.05
C PRO A 995 1.50 20.72 -6.39
N LEU A 996 0.20 20.51 -6.53
CA LEU A 996 -0.60 21.21 -7.54
C LEU A 996 -1.63 22.11 -6.85
N THR A 997 -1.81 23.31 -7.39
CA THR A 997 -2.96 24.16 -7.03
C THR A 997 -4.23 23.57 -7.62
N ARG A 998 -5.40 23.85 -7.03
CA ARG A 998 -6.70 23.42 -7.56
C ARG A 998 -6.88 23.76 -9.04
N ASP A 999 -6.46 24.94 -9.47
CA ASP A 999 -6.66 25.40 -10.85
C ASP A 999 -5.79 24.61 -11.83
N SER A 1000 -4.51 24.38 -11.50
CA SER A 1000 -3.61 23.56 -12.32
C SER A 1000 -3.97 22.07 -12.28
N ALA A 1001 -4.48 21.57 -11.15
CA ALA A 1001 -5.05 20.24 -11.01
C ALA A 1001 -6.31 20.05 -11.88
N ALA A 1002 -7.18 21.06 -11.93
CA ALA A 1002 -8.38 21.06 -12.77
C ALA A 1002 -8.03 21.08 -14.26
N GLU A 1003 -7.15 21.99 -14.71
CA GLU A 1003 -6.70 22.02 -16.11
C GLU A 1003 -6.04 20.69 -16.50
N LEU A 1004 -5.10 20.17 -15.70
CA LEU A 1004 -4.44 18.89 -15.98
C LEU A 1004 -5.45 17.73 -16.07
N SER A 1005 -6.47 17.72 -15.20
CA SER A 1005 -7.55 16.73 -15.24
C SER A 1005 -8.42 16.84 -16.49
N GLU A 1006 -8.67 18.04 -17.00
CA GLU A 1006 -9.41 18.26 -18.25
C GLU A 1006 -8.60 17.81 -19.48
N ARG A 1007 -7.32 18.20 -19.59
CA ARG A 1007 -6.41 17.78 -20.67
C ARG A 1007 -6.32 16.25 -20.75
N MET A 1008 -6.17 15.57 -19.62
CA MET A 1008 -6.09 14.11 -19.57
C MET A 1008 -7.41 13.39 -19.89
N ALA A 1009 -8.55 14.01 -19.62
CA ALA A 1009 -9.84 13.51 -20.09
C ALA A 1009 -9.92 13.57 -21.63
N GLN A 1010 -9.34 14.59 -22.27
CA GLN A 1010 -9.39 14.79 -23.72
C GLN A 1010 -8.45 13.87 -24.54
N ARG A 1011 -7.51 13.16 -23.90
CA ARG A 1011 -6.42 12.34 -24.52
C ARG A 1011 -5.44 13.09 -25.44
N ASP A 1012 -5.81 14.23 -25.99
CA ASP A 1012 -4.90 15.17 -26.65
C ASP A 1012 -4.18 16.02 -25.59
N ALA A 1013 -2.93 15.66 -25.29
CA ALA A 1013 -2.18 16.17 -24.13
C ALA A 1013 -0.65 16.27 -24.36
N SER A 1014 -0.18 16.68 -25.55
CA SER A 1014 1.26 16.77 -25.83
C SER A 1014 1.90 18.00 -25.15
N HIS A 1015 2.48 17.79 -23.96
CA HIS A 1015 3.07 18.85 -23.13
C HIS A 1015 4.52 19.17 -23.52
N CYS A 1016 4.84 20.46 -23.58
CA CYS A 1016 6.21 20.94 -23.71
C CYS A 1016 6.73 21.48 -22.37
N ASN A 1017 7.35 20.63 -21.56
CA ASN A 1017 7.97 20.96 -20.27
C ASN A 1017 8.93 22.19 -20.29
N ILE A 1018 9.50 22.53 -21.46
CA ILE A 1018 10.33 23.72 -21.68
C ILE A 1018 9.51 25.03 -21.68
N CYS A 1019 8.28 25.05 -22.21
CA CYS A 1019 7.49 26.28 -22.38
C CYS A 1019 6.06 26.23 -21.81
N ASP A 1020 5.67 25.12 -21.17
CA ASP A 1020 4.33 24.83 -20.63
C ASP A 1020 3.19 24.80 -21.67
N ALA A 1021 3.52 24.76 -22.97
CA ALA A 1021 2.52 24.66 -24.02
C ALA A 1021 1.97 23.24 -24.17
N TRP A 1022 0.64 23.12 -24.18
CA TRP A 1022 -0.10 21.89 -24.45
C TRP A 1022 -0.54 21.81 -25.91
N ASN A 1023 -0.46 20.63 -26.49
CA ASN A 1023 -0.98 20.29 -27.83
C ASN A 1023 -0.34 21.16 -28.92
N GLN A 1024 0.96 21.40 -28.75
CA GLN A 1024 1.81 22.18 -29.66
C GLN A 1024 3.00 21.36 -30.17
N ILE A 1025 3.07 20.05 -29.90
CA ILE A 1025 4.09 19.17 -30.51
C ILE A 1025 3.59 18.76 -31.90
N ASP A 1026 4.36 19.10 -32.93
CA ASP A 1026 4.09 18.70 -34.32
C ASP A 1026 4.53 17.25 -34.62
N PRO A 1027 4.13 16.66 -35.76
CA PRO A 1027 4.53 15.29 -36.13
C PRO A 1027 6.04 15.07 -36.35
N THR A 1028 6.88 16.12 -36.30
CA THR A 1028 8.35 15.99 -36.29
C THR A 1028 8.92 15.95 -34.86
N GLY A 1029 8.06 16.00 -33.85
CA GLY A 1029 8.42 16.08 -32.44
C GLY A 1029 8.82 17.48 -31.98
N ARG A 1030 8.65 18.53 -32.80
CA ARG A 1030 9.00 19.91 -32.44
C ARG A 1030 7.84 20.68 -31.84
N CYS A 1031 8.12 21.52 -30.86
CA CYS A 1031 7.11 22.37 -30.23
C CYS A 1031 6.88 23.64 -31.05
N ALA A 1032 5.72 23.80 -31.68
CA ALA A 1032 5.34 24.99 -32.46
C ALA A 1032 5.43 26.31 -31.64
N ALA A 1033 5.26 26.25 -30.31
CA ALA A 1033 5.28 27.42 -29.43
C ALA A 1033 6.69 27.88 -29.02
N CYS A 1034 7.74 27.05 -29.13
CA CYS A 1034 9.10 27.45 -28.74
C CYS A 1034 10.25 26.91 -29.62
N GLY A 1035 9.99 26.01 -30.56
CA GLY A 1035 10.96 25.36 -31.44
C GLY A 1035 11.51 24.02 -30.93
N SER A 1036 11.41 23.73 -29.62
CA SER A 1036 12.11 22.61 -28.97
C SER A 1036 11.81 21.24 -29.59
N ASP A 1037 12.82 20.43 -29.81
CA ASP A 1037 12.66 19.00 -30.15
C ASP A 1037 12.55 18.09 -28.90
N GLY A 1038 12.33 16.79 -29.11
CA GLY A 1038 12.21 15.81 -28.04
C GLY A 1038 13.48 15.64 -27.20
N VAL A 1039 14.66 15.80 -27.80
CA VAL A 1039 15.95 15.69 -27.10
C VAL A 1039 16.13 16.89 -26.17
N ALA A 1040 15.81 18.10 -26.64
CA ALA A 1040 15.77 19.30 -25.81
C ALA A 1040 14.83 19.12 -24.60
N ARG A 1041 13.61 18.62 -24.80
CA ARG A 1041 12.62 18.40 -23.72
C ARG A 1041 13.06 17.34 -22.71
N LYS A 1042 13.52 16.16 -23.14
CA LYS A 1042 13.98 15.11 -22.22
C LYS A 1042 15.32 15.46 -21.56
N MET A 1043 16.19 16.27 -22.18
CA MET A 1043 17.38 16.80 -21.51
C MET A 1043 17.03 17.86 -20.46
N TYR A 1044 16.06 18.74 -20.72
CA TYR A 1044 15.53 19.66 -19.70
C TYR A 1044 14.93 18.90 -18.51
N GLN A 1045 14.16 17.84 -18.77
CA GLN A 1045 13.65 16.93 -17.73
C GLN A 1045 14.80 16.31 -16.92
N ARG A 1046 15.79 15.69 -17.57
CA ARG A 1046 16.88 15.01 -16.84
C ARG A 1046 17.75 15.97 -16.03
N LEU A 1047 17.96 17.20 -16.51
CA LEU A 1047 18.67 18.26 -15.77
C LEU A 1047 17.85 18.84 -14.62
N ALA A 1048 16.51 18.77 -14.67
CA ALA A 1048 15.63 19.17 -13.58
C ALA A 1048 15.81 18.32 -12.30
N HIS A 1049 16.29 17.08 -12.44
CA HIS A 1049 16.64 16.21 -11.31
C HIS A 1049 18.09 16.43 -10.81
N ASP A 1050 18.92 17.26 -11.47
CA ASP A 1050 20.33 17.45 -11.10
C ASP A 1050 20.51 18.55 -10.05
N TRP A 1051 20.87 18.17 -8.82
CA TRP A 1051 21.09 19.08 -7.68
C TRP A 1051 22.08 20.23 -7.96
N ARG A 1052 22.96 20.10 -8.94
CA ARG A 1052 23.96 21.15 -9.30
C ARG A 1052 23.30 22.34 -10.00
N GLY A 1053 22.16 22.13 -10.66
CA GLY A 1053 21.30 23.22 -11.15
C GLY A 1053 20.71 24.07 -10.02
N PHE A 1054 20.61 23.55 -8.79
CA PHE A 1054 20.00 24.29 -7.68
C PHE A 1054 20.99 25.30 -7.05
N ARG A 1055 22.26 25.34 -7.52
CA ARG A 1055 23.35 26.20 -7.02
C ARG A 1055 23.77 27.35 -7.97
N ASN A 1056 23.02 27.66 -9.02
CA ASN A 1056 23.43 28.59 -10.10
C ASN A 1056 24.80 28.21 -10.70
N GLY A 1057 25.03 26.91 -10.95
CA GLY A 1057 26.28 26.44 -11.57
C GLY A 1057 26.53 27.12 -12.92
N LYS A 1058 27.79 27.35 -13.29
CA LYS A 1058 28.09 27.88 -14.63
C LYS A 1058 27.95 26.74 -15.63
N ALA A 1059 27.27 26.98 -16.74
CA ALA A 1059 27.17 26.01 -17.82
C ALA A 1059 27.50 26.67 -19.15
N LEU A 1060 28.06 25.90 -20.08
CA LEU A 1060 28.25 26.29 -21.46
C LEU A 1060 27.44 25.35 -22.35
N VAL A 1061 26.64 25.92 -23.25
CA VAL A 1061 26.04 25.21 -24.38
C VAL A 1061 26.87 25.53 -25.64
N VAL A 1062 27.39 24.49 -26.30
CA VAL A 1062 28.18 24.61 -27.54
C VAL A 1062 27.38 23.98 -28.67
N GLY A 1063 26.73 24.83 -29.48
CA GLY A 1063 25.60 24.42 -30.32
C GLY A 1063 24.38 24.01 -29.49
N GLY A 1064 23.17 24.39 -29.89
CA GLY A 1064 22.01 24.17 -29.05
C GLY A 1064 20.65 24.48 -29.67
N ASP A 1065 19.63 23.94 -29.02
CA ASP A 1065 18.24 24.37 -29.18
C ASP A 1065 18.01 25.61 -28.31
N GLN A 1066 17.64 26.74 -28.92
CA GLN A 1066 17.47 28.02 -28.20
C GLN A 1066 16.39 27.98 -27.11
N ALA A 1067 15.41 27.07 -27.21
CA ALA A 1067 14.39 26.91 -26.19
C ALA A 1067 14.97 26.19 -24.97
N LEU A 1068 15.85 25.20 -25.16
CA LEU A 1068 16.60 24.59 -24.06
C LEU A 1068 17.54 25.60 -23.41
N GLU A 1069 18.33 26.36 -24.18
CA GLU A 1069 19.22 27.40 -23.62
C GLU A 1069 18.47 28.38 -22.72
N LYS A 1070 17.36 28.93 -23.24
CA LYS A 1070 16.45 29.81 -22.51
C LYS A 1070 15.80 29.13 -21.31
N ALA A 1071 15.56 27.82 -21.37
CA ALA A 1071 15.01 27.05 -20.26
C ALA A 1071 16.04 26.75 -19.16
N LEU A 1072 17.30 26.48 -19.50
CA LEU A 1072 18.40 26.34 -18.52
C LEU A 1072 18.77 27.67 -17.85
N GLN A 1073 18.55 28.79 -18.56
CA GLN A 1073 18.59 30.15 -18.01
C GLN A 1073 17.37 30.49 -17.12
N LYS A 1074 16.23 29.76 -17.20
CA LYS A 1074 15.28 29.77 -16.08
C LYS A 1074 16.02 29.13 -14.90
N PRO A 1075 16.16 29.83 -13.77
CA PRO A 1075 17.43 29.86 -13.03
C PRO A 1075 17.85 28.52 -12.40
N MET A 1076 18.49 27.68 -13.21
CA MET A 1076 19.25 26.49 -12.83
C MET A 1076 20.74 26.70 -13.13
N TYR A 1077 21.07 27.20 -14.33
CA TYR A 1077 22.45 27.45 -14.71
C TYR A 1077 22.66 28.91 -15.13
N ASN A 1078 23.85 29.42 -14.82
CA ASN A 1078 24.37 30.61 -15.47
C ASN A 1078 24.96 30.18 -16.81
N VAL A 1079 24.15 30.22 -17.87
CA VAL A 1079 24.47 29.66 -19.19
C VAL A 1079 25.19 30.67 -20.07
N THR A 1080 26.41 30.36 -20.49
CA THR A 1080 27.02 30.92 -21.70
C THR A 1080 26.73 30.03 -22.91
N THR A 1081 26.73 30.63 -24.10
CA THR A 1081 26.47 29.95 -25.38
C THR A 1081 27.63 30.21 -26.36
N ASP A 1082 27.96 29.22 -27.18
CA ASP A 1082 28.86 29.37 -28.34
C ASP A 1082 28.08 29.15 -29.64
N GLU A 1083 28.18 30.10 -30.58
CA GLU A 1083 27.46 30.10 -31.86
C GLU A 1083 28.07 29.15 -32.91
N SER A 1084 28.92 28.20 -32.50
CA SER A 1084 29.37 27.15 -33.40
C SER A 1084 28.19 26.27 -33.81
N GLY A 1085 27.95 26.16 -35.12
CA GLY A 1085 26.87 25.36 -35.72
C GLY A 1085 27.10 23.85 -35.64
N ALA A 1086 27.54 23.38 -34.48
CA ALA A 1086 27.85 21.99 -34.15
C ALA A 1086 26.63 21.31 -33.49
N PRO A 1087 26.56 19.96 -33.52
CA PRO A 1087 25.63 19.21 -32.67
C PRO A 1087 25.93 19.47 -31.19
N PHE A 1088 24.86 19.60 -30.39
CA PHE A 1088 24.94 20.20 -29.06
C PHE A 1088 25.94 19.53 -28.12
N THR A 1089 26.54 20.33 -27.24
CA THR A 1089 27.35 19.86 -26.11
C THR A 1089 27.08 20.73 -24.89
N LEU A 1090 26.67 20.13 -23.76
CA LEU A 1090 26.48 20.85 -22.49
C LEU A 1090 27.65 20.56 -21.54
N ILE A 1091 28.33 21.61 -21.08
CA ILE A 1091 29.44 21.54 -20.13
C ILE A 1091 29.05 22.31 -18.86
N ALA A 1092 28.67 21.61 -17.79
CA ALA A 1092 28.39 22.21 -16.49
C ALA A 1092 29.63 22.21 -15.57
N SER A 1093 29.90 23.32 -14.89
CA SER A 1093 31.14 23.57 -14.14
C SER A 1093 30.91 24.43 -12.88
N PRO A 1094 31.65 24.16 -11.77
CA PRO A 1094 31.63 25.01 -10.58
C PRO A 1094 32.33 26.36 -10.79
N ARG A 1095 33.16 26.50 -11.84
CA ARG A 1095 33.95 27.69 -12.15
C ARG A 1095 33.75 28.17 -13.58
N GLU A 1096 34.24 29.38 -13.87
CA GLU A 1096 34.45 29.83 -15.24
C GLU A 1096 35.53 28.95 -15.90
N LEU A 1097 35.28 28.51 -17.13
CA LEU A 1097 36.23 27.75 -17.94
C LEU A 1097 36.85 28.68 -18.97
N ASP A 1098 38.15 28.54 -19.22
CA ASP A 1098 38.83 29.31 -20.26
C ASP A 1098 38.38 28.84 -21.67
N PRO A 1099 38.23 29.72 -22.67
CA PRO A 1099 37.85 29.34 -24.03
C PRO A 1099 38.72 28.24 -24.67
N GLN A 1100 40.00 28.08 -24.29
CA GLN A 1100 40.84 26.97 -24.76
C GLN A 1100 40.58 25.65 -24.01
N GLU A 1101 40.24 25.70 -22.71
CA GLU A 1101 39.78 24.51 -21.98
C GLU A 1101 38.45 24.02 -22.57
N VAL A 1102 37.51 24.95 -22.78
CA VAL A 1102 36.23 24.76 -23.46
C VAL A 1102 36.41 24.09 -24.82
N ALA A 1103 37.24 24.67 -25.70
CA ALA A 1103 37.47 24.13 -27.03
C ALA A 1103 38.11 22.72 -26.97
N GLN A 1104 39.01 22.45 -26.03
CA GLN A 1104 39.58 21.12 -25.84
C GLN A 1104 38.59 20.09 -25.28
N MET A 1105 37.60 20.54 -24.50
CA MET A 1105 36.57 19.67 -23.93
C MET A 1105 35.50 19.34 -24.98
N ALA A 1106 35.02 20.33 -25.73
CA ALA A 1106 34.09 20.12 -26.85
C ALA A 1106 34.70 19.20 -27.94
N ASN A 1107 35.94 19.44 -28.38
CA ASN A 1107 36.62 18.59 -29.37
C ASN A 1107 36.96 17.15 -28.88
N ARG A 1108 36.67 16.80 -27.62
CA ARG A 1108 36.82 15.44 -27.07
C ARG A 1108 35.50 14.72 -26.82
N LEU A 1109 34.39 15.44 -26.89
CA LEU A 1109 33.05 14.87 -26.74
C LEU A 1109 32.53 14.49 -28.14
N ALA A 1110 31.70 13.46 -28.18
CA ALA A 1110 30.92 13.16 -29.38
C ALA A 1110 29.80 14.21 -29.54
N PRO A 1111 29.28 14.40 -30.78
CA PRO A 1111 27.96 15.01 -31.00
C PRO A 1111 26.92 14.59 -29.96
N GLY A 1112 26.17 15.55 -29.41
CA GLY A 1112 25.17 15.27 -28.37
C GLY A 1112 25.78 14.96 -26.99
N GLY A 1113 26.99 15.43 -26.71
CA GLY A 1113 27.75 15.09 -25.49
C GLY A 1113 27.35 15.92 -24.26
N LEU A 1114 27.19 15.26 -23.12
CA LEU A 1114 27.02 15.90 -21.81
C LEU A 1114 28.26 15.68 -20.93
N LEU A 1115 28.81 16.75 -20.36
CA LEU A 1115 29.92 16.70 -19.42
C LEU A 1115 29.64 17.56 -18.19
N ILE A 1116 29.64 16.96 -17.00
CA ILE A 1116 29.42 17.68 -15.74
C ILE A 1116 30.67 17.56 -14.87
N TRP A 1117 31.35 18.69 -14.67
CA TRP A 1117 32.63 18.76 -13.99
C TRP A 1117 32.46 18.81 -12.46
N PRO A 1118 33.20 18.01 -11.68
CA PRO A 1118 33.04 17.94 -10.22
C PRO A 1118 33.54 19.21 -9.51
N ALA A 1119 33.04 19.42 -8.29
CA ALA A 1119 33.45 20.53 -7.44
C ALA A 1119 34.90 20.37 -6.92
N THR A 1120 35.51 21.49 -6.53
CA THR A 1120 36.88 21.66 -6.01
C THR A 1120 38.02 21.38 -7.01
N GLN A 1121 38.78 22.43 -7.32
CA GLN A 1121 40.08 22.30 -8.00
C GLN A 1121 41.25 22.37 -7.00
N ASP A 1122 41.00 22.92 -5.80
CA ASP A 1122 42.02 23.39 -4.85
C ASP A 1122 42.42 22.38 -3.76
N GLN A 1123 41.89 21.14 -3.78
CA GLN A 1123 42.27 20.08 -2.83
C GLN A 1123 42.77 18.79 -3.49
N VAL A 1124 43.00 18.77 -4.81
CA VAL A 1124 43.54 17.60 -5.53
C VAL A 1124 45.09 17.57 -5.54
N ALA A 1125 45.74 18.54 -4.87
CA ALA A 1125 47.20 18.69 -4.84
C ALA A 1125 47.92 17.70 -3.90
N ASP A 1126 47.41 17.51 -2.68
CA ASP A 1126 48.17 16.89 -1.57
C ASP A 1126 47.66 15.49 -1.14
N ALA A 1127 47.12 14.71 -2.09
CA ALA A 1127 46.98 13.28 -1.88
C ALA A 1127 48.35 12.60 -2.07
N PRO A 1128 48.88 11.83 -1.09
CA PRO A 1128 50.26 11.33 -1.15
C PRO A 1128 50.46 10.37 -2.34
N ALA A 1129 51.40 10.70 -3.22
CA ALA A 1129 51.56 10.10 -4.55
C ALA A 1129 52.11 8.65 -4.59
N ASN A 1130 52.09 7.92 -3.47
CA ASN A 1130 52.80 6.65 -3.27
C ASN A 1130 51.88 5.46 -2.87
N ASP A 1131 50.64 5.42 -3.37
CA ASP A 1131 49.85 4.17 -3.40
C ASP A 1131 50.00 3.48 -4.78
N PRO A 1132 50.69 2.33 -4.89
CA PRO A 1132 50.84 1.60 -6.14
C PRO A 1132 49.52 1.12 -6.76
N ALA A 1133 48.43 1.01 -5.99
CA ALA A 1133 47.13 0.55 -6.47
C ALA A 1133 46.33 1.65 -7.21
N LEU A 1134 46.80 2.90 -7.23
CA LEU A 1134 46.08 4.05 -7.79
C LEU A 1134 46.81 4.76 -8.94
N THR A 1135 47.44 3.99 -9.82
CA THR A 1135 47.94 4.43 -11.14
C THR A 1135 46.80 4.69 -12.15
N LEU A 1136 45.84 5.53 -11.77
CA LEU A 1136 44.70 5.95 -12.60
C LEU A 1136 44.91 7.37 -13.14
N THR A 1137 44.52 7.58 -14.40
CA THR A 1137 44.84 8.78 -15.18
C THR A 1137 43.96 9.96 -14.78
N ARG A 1138 44.28 11.15 -15.31
CA ARG A 1138 43.47 12.37 -15.10
C ARG A 1138 42.06 12.26 -15.67
N SER A 1139 41.83 11.35 -16.63
CA SER A 1139 40.48 10.99 -17.14
C SER A 1139 39.64 10.30 -16.07
N ASP A 1140 40.22 9.29 -15.43
CA ASP A 1140 39.50 8.38 -14.52
C ASP A 1140 39.02 9.08 -13.23
N ARG A 1141 39.69 10.15 -12.82
CA ARG A 1141 39.34 10.92 -11.60
C ARG A 1141 38.01 11.64 -11.72
N CYS A 1142 37.58 12.04 -12.92
CA CYS A 1142 36.23 12.58 -13.15
C CYS A 1142 35.14 11.49 -13.06
N SER A 1143 35.50 10.21 -13.21
CA SER A 1143 34.51 9.12 -13.37
C SER A 1143 33.88 8.59 -12.07
N ARG A 1144 34.50 8.78 -10.89
CA ARG A 1144 34.06 8.10 -9.66
C ARG A 1144 32.86 8.74 -8.98
N LEU A 1145 32.64 10.05 -9.14
CA LEU A 1145 31.51 10.80 -8.55
C LEU A 1145 30.24 10.83 -9.44
N LEU A 1146 30.21 10.10 -10.56
CA LEU A 1146 29.12 10.14 -11.55
C LEU A 1146 28.48 8.76 -11.83
N ARG A 1147 28.86 7.70 -11.10
CA ARG A 1147 28.57 6.31 -11.52
C ARG A 1147 27.12 5.85 -11.39
N SER A 1148 26.31 6.48 -10.55
CA SER A 1148 24.89 6.13 -10.36
C SER A 1148 24.03 6.45 -11.59
N ASP A 1149 24.28 7.58 -12.25
CA ASP A 1149 23.27 8.24 -13.11
C ASP A 1149 23.65 8.38 -14.58
N TRP A 1150 24.84 7.90 -14.97
CA TRP A 1150 25.43 8.21 -16.29
C TRP A 1150 24.89 7.38 -17.47
N ARG A 1151 24.32 6.19 -17.23
CA ARG A 1151 23.85 5.29 -18.31
C ARG A 1151 22.71 5.89 -19.14
N PRO A 1152 21.58 6.37 -18.55
CA PRO A 1152 20.49 6.96 -19.32
C PRO A 1152 20.91 8.21 -20.10
N LEU A 1153 21.90 8.96 -19.59
CA LEU A 1153 22.44 10.13 -20.27
C LEU A 1153 23.31 9.75 -21.48
N GLN A 1154 24.00 8.60 -21.46
CA GLN A 1154 24.61 8.05 -22.69
C GLN A 1154 23.58 7.48 -23.66
N GLU A 1155 22.44 6.95 -23.19
CA GLU A 1155 21.35 6.49 -24.06
C GLU A 1155 20.73 7.66 -24.83
N ILE A 1156 20.35 8.75 -24.14
CA ILE A 1156 19.83 9.98 -24.77
C ILE A 1156 20.84 10.56 -25.77
N SER A 1157 22.13 10.60 -25.40
CA SER A 1157 23.24 11.06 -26.26
C SER A 1157 23.45 10.21 -27.53
N ARG A 1158 22.99 8.94 -27.54
CA ARG A 1158 23.10 7.99 -28.67
C ARG A 1158 21.82 7.81 -29.48
N ALA A 1159 20.70 8.34 -29.00
CA ALA A 1159 19.38 8.17 -29.61
C ALA A 1159 18.91 9.37 -30.44
N GLY A 1160 19.67 10.47 -30.45
CA GLY A 1160 19.47 11.65 -31.31
C GLY A 1160 20.14 11.54 -32.67
#